data_AF-A0A923IE72-F1
#
_entry.id   AF-A0A923IE72-F1
#
_cell.length_a   1.000
_cell.length_b   1.000
_cell.length_c   1.000
_cell.angle_alpha   90.00
_cell.angle_beta   90.00
_cell.angle_gamma   90.00
#
_symmetry.space_group_name_H-M   'P 1'
#
loop_
_entity.id
_entity.type
_entity.pdbx_description
1 polymer ?
#
loop_
_entity_poly.entity_id
_entity_poly.type
_entity_poly.pdbx_seq_one_letter_code
_entity_poly.pdbx_strand_id
1 'polypeptide(L)'
;MQKAAYETFLKTEAPSMKDCNSPGWVSVCVAFFVSFFLAGAPGGLADAKPHADVPLKNELGETITPTRNRTAPYSPRMTCGSCHGYATITTGYHFQQGFDQMSDRYNEKQPWILSPGMYGKWQPAAAAALLARKNNSNARQIDLSTYDWIGAGKIGTKSKIKSPACGWCHPGGGPLEYGRGVDGRRDLSRNHLQAESGNQSPLDGDYSSRFTPNGRSRFRESGVLEADCLICHMPGYRMEDRNRQLSARNYRWAATAGAGIGTISGAVFTYTHPEAGPDHPRFLDGTWNFSKRPVVAYDWKNRRLFTPDGRMRGGVIKKSVGSDNCRQCHAEADAKNTGSIHDARFDAHAAAGLQCTDCHGLVGRNAAERLRHQIAKGWSPHNTVRDDLDGAGMKTCVTCHIEGGYAATRKGMPGTAKNPAAAHAEKLRGAAFHTFIVECAGCHAVSQPAKGMYLLDMSAGSETGYTADALETVLWPDDYAALAAAPWKPWFVRTRTGKDRQERYAPYAPKVFQWFGERTANAEIRPIGLHDVSRAVKDIGGVTKLNVKGTDGRTVKQPSVVSDDDIRKMITALTTRGFRNVVYVSDRVYTVDKGKLVFSNRPAMAHEKPYTVEHGIAPVAKRTTYGNKGKPDGCMNCHADDASFFTKLRIRNMRGFLKDDYPAVREPNAQPQMLDGGMSLVPSFE
;
A
#
# COMPACT_ATOMS: atom_id res chain seq x y z
N MET A 1 -30.63 21.76 8.81
CA MET A 1 -31.39 22.06 7.57
C MET A 1 -31.61 20.80 6.72
N GLN A 2 -32.23 19.75 7.27
CA GLN A 2 -32.58 18.53 6.51
C GLN A 2 -33.91 17.89 6.96
N LYS A 3 -34.63 18.55 7.90
CA LYS A 3 -35.96 18.14 8.37
C LYS A 3 -37.09 18.81 7.57
N ALA A 4 -36.83 19.98 6.97
CA ALA A 4 -37.81 20.77 6.24
C ALA A 4 -38.09 20.29 4.80
N ALA A 5 -37.23 19.44 4.22
CA ALA A 5 -37.39 18.97 2.83
C ALA A 5 -38.22 17.66 2.72
N TYR A 6 -38.50 16.99 3.84
CA TYR A 6 -39.24 15.72 3.86
C TYR A 6 -40.75 15.91 4.09
N GLU A 7 -41.15 16.97 4.81
CA GLU A 7 -42.57 17.25 5.10
C GLU A 7 -43.33 17.90 3.93
N THR A 8 -42.64 18.46 2.94
CA THR A 8 -43.28 19.09 1.76
C THR A 8 -43.71 18.07 0.69
N PHE A 9 -43.18 16.85 0.71
CA PHE A 9 -43.46 15.84 -0.33
C PHE A 9 -44.71 14.98 -0.05
N LEU A 10 -45.32 15.11 1.14
CA LEU A 10 -46.46 14.29 1.57
C LEU A 10 -47.82 15.03 1.54
N LYS A 11 -47.91 16.24 0.97
CA LYS A 11 -49.12 17.09 1.06
C LYS A 11 -49.73 17.61 -0.25
N THR A 12 -49.37 17.06 -1.40
CA THR A 12 -50.02 17.46 -2.66
C THR A 12 -50.79 16.29 -3.26
N GLU A 13 -52.10 16.28 -3.00
CA GLU A 13 -53.08 15.47 -3.72
C GLU A 13 -53.11 15.87 -5.20
N ALA A 14 -53.23 14.87 -6.08
CA ALA A 14 -53.33 15.04 -7.51
C ALA A 14 -54.71 15.62 -7.89
N PRO A 15 -54.80 16.65 -8.75
CA PRO A 15 -56.10 17.11 -9.25
C PRO A 15 -56.62 16.18 -10.35
N SER A 16 -57.92 15.88 -10.27
CA SER A 16 -58.64 15.01 -11.19
C SER A 16 -58.87 15.66 -12.56
N MET A 17 -58.92 14.82 -13.60
CA MET A 17 -59.41 15.14 -14.95
C MET A 17 -60.85 15.67 -14.91
N LYS A 18 -61.03 16.98 -15.04
CA LYS A 18 -62.19 17.65 -15.65
C LYS A 18 -61.81 19.13 -15.88
N ASP A 19 -62.26 19.67 -17.00
CA ASP A 19 -62.14 21.06 -17.44
C ASP A 19 -60.90 21.42 -18.30
N CYS A 20 -60.95 21.01 -19.57
CA CYS A 20 -60.26 21.68 -20.68
C CYS A 20 -61.23 21.81 -21.85
N ASN A 21 -62.07 22.85 -21.82
CA ASN A 21 -62.84 23.32 -22.97
C ASN A 21 -62.67 24.84 -23.08
N SER A 22 -61.59 25.28 -23.75
CA SER A 22 -61.49 26.64 -24.30
C SER A 22 -60.49 26.67 -25.47
N PRO A 23 -60.85 27.22 -26.65
CA PRO A 23 -60.03 27.14 -27.84
C PRO A 23 -59.10 28.35 -27.93
N GLY A 24 -57.79 28.14 -27.78
CA GLY A 24 -56.85 29.25 -27.93
C GLY A 24 -55.36 28.94 -27.90
N TRP A 25 -54.92 27.68 -27.98
CA TRP A 25 -53.49 27.34 -27.90
C TRP A 25 -53.05 26.20 -28.85
N VAL A 26 -53.73 26.03 -29.98
CA VAL A 26 -53.35 25.05 -31.03
C VAL A 26 -52.47 25.74 -32.06
N SER A 27 -51.19 25.95 -31.75
CA SER A 27 -50.12 26.13 -32.78
C SER A 27 -48.68 26.07 -32.27
N VAL A 28 -48.41 25.95 -30.96
CA VAL A 28 -47.01 25.93 -30.45
C VAL A 28 -46.56 24.54 -29.94
N CYS A 29 -47.46 23.56 -29.78
CA CYS A 29 -47.08 22.27 -29.16
C CYS A 29 -46.71 21.13 -30.13
N VAL A 30 -46.82 21.31 -31.46
CA VAL A 30 -46.53 20.23 -32.43
C VAL A 30 -45.05 20.21 -32.88
N ALA A 31 -44.29 21.29 -32.68
CA ALA A 31 -42.86 21.34 -33.03
C ALA A 31 -41.91 20.85 -31.91
N PHE A 32 -42.39 20.70 -30.67
CA PHE A 32 -41.54 20.32 -29.53
C PHE A 32 -41.55 18.81 -29.20
N PHE A 33 -42.51 18.04 -29.73
CA PHE A 33 -42.69 16.63 -29.37
C PHE A 33 -42.12 15.60 -30.36
N VAL A 34 -41.60 16.02 -31.52
CA VAL A 34 -41.03 15.10 -32.54
C VAL A 34 -39.48 15.11 -32.58
N SER A 35 -38.82 16.03 -31.87
CA SER A 35 -37.35 16.11 -31.86
C SER A 35 -36.65 15.42 -30.67
N PHE A 36 -37.38 14.73 -29.79
CA PHE A 36 -36.81 14.14 -28.57
C PHE A 36 -36.70 12.61 -28.54
N PHE A 37 -37.06 11.90 -29.62
CA PHE A 37 -37.09 10.43 -29.62
C PHE A 37 -36.21 9.72 -30.67
N LEU A 38 -35.35 10.43 -31.39
CA LEU A 38 -34.42 9.82 -32.34
C LEU A 38 -32.99 10.33 -32.12
N ALA A 39 -32.18 9.49 -31.46
CA ALA A 39 -30.70 9.42 -31.44
C ALA A 39 -30.08 9.31 -30.02
N GLY A 40 -30.70 8.53 -29.13
CA GLY A 40 -30.00 7.89 -28.01
C GLY A 40 -29.49 6.50 -28.39
N ALA A 41 -28.73 6.37 -29.48
CA ALA A 41 -27.98 5.13 -29.70
C ALA A 41 -26.96 5.00 -28.56
N PRO A 42 -26.78 3.83 -27.95
CA PRO A 42 -25.64 3.62 -27.06
C PRO A 42 -24.40 3.87 -27.90
N GLY A 43 -23.70 4.98 -27.62
CA GLY A 43 -22.46 5.30 -28.28
C GLY A 43 -21.55 4.09 -28.14
N GLY A 44 -21.33 3.39 -29.26
CA GLY A 44 -20.42 2.26 -29.28
C GLY A 44 -19.10 2.71 -28.67
N LEU A 45 -18.55 1.91 -27.76
CA LEU A 45 -17.20 2.10 -27.23
C LEU A 45 -16.24 2.03 -28.43
N ALA A 46 -15.96 3.16 -29.05
CA ALA A 46 -15.00 3.26 -30.14
C ALA A 46 -13.62 2.92 -29.58
N ASP A 47 -12.91 2.01 -30.24
CA ASP A 47 -11.55 1.67 -29.85
C ASP A 47 -10.69 2.94 -29.85
N ALA A 48 -10.02 3.20 -28.73
CA ALA A 48 -9.15 4.35 -28.61
C ALA A 48 -8.04 4.26 -29.67
N LYS A 49 -7.87 5.35 -30.44
CA LYS A 49 -6.79 5.44 -31.43
C LYS A 49 -5.45 5.08 -30.75
N PRO A 50 -4.64 4.18 -31.32
CA PRO A 50 -3.37 3.79 -30.72
C PRO A 50 -2.43 4.99 -30.62
N HIS A 51 -1.55 4.95 -29.63
CA HIS A 51 -0.49 5.95 -29.50
C HIS A 51 0.39 5.94 -30.78
N ALA A 52 0.99 7.08 -31.12
CA ALA A 52 1.98 7.14 -32.21
C ALA A 52 3.28 6.41 -31.81
N ASP A 53 4.06 5.88 -32.75
CA ASP A 53 5.38 5.34 -32.35
C ASP A 53 6.32 6.45 -31.89
N VAL A 54 7.17 6.12 -30.92
CA VAL A 54 7.93 7.08 -30.12
C VAL A 54 9.43 6.85 -30.33
N PRO A 55 10.21 7.86 -30.74
CA PRO A 55 11.66 7.76 -30.75
C PRO A 55 12.17 7.68 -29.30
N LEU A 56 12.96 6.65 -28.98
CA LEU A 56 13.59 6.54 -27.67
C LEU A 56 14.71 7.57 -27.53
N LYS A 57 14.86 8.13 -26.32
CA LYS A 57 15.93 9.08 -25.99
C LYS A 57 16.67 8.66 -24.73
N ASN A 58 17.97 8.95 -24.68
CA ASN A 58 18.78 8.81 -23.46
C ASN A 58 18.59 10.01 -22.51
N GLU A 59 19.26 9.98 -21.35
CA GLU A 59 19.20 11.06 -20.33
C GLU A 59 19.70 12.43 -20.85
N LEU A 60 20.52 12.44 -21.90
CA LEU A 60 21.00 13.66 -22.55
C LEU A 60 20.04 14.20 -23.62
N GLY A 61 18.91 13.51 -23.85
CA GLY A 61 17.93 13.86 -24.87
C GLY A 61 18.28 13.41 -26.29
N GLU A 62 19.37 12.65 -26.45
CA GLU A 62 19.79 12.14 -27.75
C GLU A 62 18.98 10.90 -28.14
N THR A 63 18.68 10.77 -29.43
CA THR A 63 17.91 9.64 -29.95
C THR A 63 18.72 8.35 -29.87
N ILE A 64 18.05 7.27 -29.45
CA ILE A 64 18.57 5.90 -29.43
C ILE A 64 18.01 5.17 -30.66
N THR A 65 18.88 4.60 -31.48
CA THR A 65 18.53 3.83 -32.67
C THR A 65 19.35 2.54 -32.73
N PRO A 66 19.12 1.63 -33.70
CA PRO A 66 19.95 0.45 -33.88
C PRO A 66 21.45 0.75 -34.10
N THR A 67 21.77 1.94 -34.63
CA THR A 67 23.14 2.34 -34.99
C THR A 67 23.71 3.46 -34.12
N ARG A 68 22.87 4.25 -33.43
CA ARG A 68 23.29 5.40 -32.61
C ARG A 68 22.86 5.22 -31.16
N ASN A 69 23.77 5.49 -30.22
CA ASN A 69 23.51 5.42 -28.77
C ASN A 69 22.91 4.09 -28.30
N ARG A 70 23.12 3.01 -29.07
CA ARG A 70 22.43 1.71 -28.94
C ARG A 70 22.65 0.98 -27.61
N THR A 71 23.62 1.41 -26.82
CA THR A 71 23.94 0.86 -25.49
C THR A 71 23.46 1.73 -24.33
N ALA A 72 22.93 2.92 -24.62
CA ALA A 72 22.43 3.83 -23.60
C ALA A 72 21.05 3.38 -23.09
N PRO A 73 20.76 3.54 -21.79
CA PRO A 73 19.40 3.35 -21.26
C PRO A 73 18.44 4.41 -21.77
N TYR A 74 17.18 4.03 -21.94
CA TYR A 74 16.13 5.00 -22.27
C TYR A 74 15.79 5.81 -21.02
N SER A 75 15.56 7.11 -21.21
CA SER A 75 15.07 8.04 -20.20
C SER A 75 13.56 8.25 -20.40
N PRO A 76 12.71 7.84 -19.45
CA PRO A 76 11.29 8.20 -19.47
C PRO A 76 11.05 9.71 -19.59
N ARG A 77 11.84 10.53 -18.88
CA ARG A 77 11.74 12.00 -18.91
C ARG A 77 11.98 12.54 -20.31
N MET A 78 13.06 12.11 -20.96
CA MET A 78 13.39 12.65 -22.29
C MET A 78 12.53 12.02 -23.38
N THR A 79 12.16 10.74 -23.25
CA THR A 79 11.35 10.02 -24.26
C THR A 79 9.89 10.46 -24.21
N CYS A 80 9.21 10.24 -23.08
CA CYS A 80 7.78 10.56 -22.94
C CYS A 80 7.56 12.04 -22.65
N GLY A 81 8.47 12.68 -21.91
CA GLY A 81 8.38 14.10 -21.57
C GLY A 81 8.59 15.04 -22.76
N SER A 82 9.07 14.54 -23.90
CA SER A 82 9.09 15.31 -25.16
C SER A 82 7.69 15.64 -25.68
N CYS A 83 6.69 14.85 -25.32
CA CYS A 83 5.30 15.02 -25.78
C CYS A 83 4.32 15.30 -24.62
N HIS A 84 4.67 14.92 -23.40
CA HIS A 84 3.83 15.05 -22.22
C HIS A 84 4.51 15.92 -21.16
N GLY A 85 3.73 16.71 -20.41
CA GLY A 85 4.25 17.55 -19.34
C GLY A 85 4.78 16.74 -18.15
N TYR A 86 6.01 16.22 -18.25
CA TYR A 86 6.61 15.33 -17.25
C TYR A 86 6.60 15.95 -15.84
N ALA A 87 6.95 17.24 -15.74
CA ALA A 87 6.94 17.97 -14.46
C ALA A 87 5.54 18.07 -13.84
N THR A 88 4.49 18.16 -14.67
CA THR A 88 3.09 18.16 -14.21
C THR A 88 2.65 16.76 -13.79
N ILE A 89 2.98 15.75 -14.59
CA ILE A 89 2.62 14.34 -14.35
C ILE A 89 3.18 13.86 -13.02
N THR A 90 4.44 14.18 -12.72
CA THR A 90 5.12 13.70 -11.52
C THR A 90 4.70 14.40 -10.23
N THR A 91 3.75 15.36 -10.29
CA THR A 91 3.15 15.94 -9.08
C THR A 91 2.15 14.99 -8.39
N GLY A 92 1.73 13.92 -9.08
CA GLY A 92 0.87 12.87 -8.54
C GLY A 92 1.46 12.25 -7.27
N TYR A 93 0.63 12.01 -6.25
CA TYR A 93 1.14 11.51 -4.96
C TYR A 93 1.79 10.13 -5.05
N HIS A 94 1.45 9.32 -6.06
CA HIS A 94 2.13 8.05 -6.29
C HIS A 94 3.61 8.22 -6.64
N PHE A 95 3.97 9.32 -7.32
CA PHE A 95 5.35 9.70 -7.62
C PHE A 95 6.03 10.45 -6.48
N GLN A 96 5.26 11.07 -5.57
CA GLN A 96 5.82 11.85 -4.46
C GLN A 96 5.97 11.01 -3.19
N GLN A 97 5.02 10.14 -2.87
CA GLN A 97 4.99 9.34 -1.64
C GLN A 97 5.26 10.15 -0.36
N GLY A 98 4.70 11.38 -0.30
CA GLY A 98 4.89 12.32 0.80
C GLY A 98 6.08 13.27 0.65
N PHE A 99 6.96 13.04 -0.34
CA PHE A 99 8.12 13.89 -0.62
C PHE A 99 7.75 15.35 -0.88
N ASP A 100 6.57 15.61 -1.45
CA ASP A 100 6.05 16.96 -1.70
C ASP A 100 5.79 17.77 -0.42
N GLN A 101 5.56 17.08 0.69
CA GLN A 101 5.33 17.66 2.02
C GLN A 101 6.50 17.41 2.99
N MET A 102 7.61 16.84 2.51
CA MET A 102 8.69 16.37 3.36
C MET A 102 9.46 17.51 4.03
N SER A 103 9.78 17.30 5.31
CA SER A 103 10.69 18.14 6.07
C SER A 103 11.30 17.35 7.23
N ASP A 104 12.57 17.61 7.54
CA ASP A 104 13.17 17.15 8.80
C ASP A 104 12.49 17.74 10.06
N ARG A 105 11.57 18.69 9.89
CA ARG A 105 10.73 19.27 10.96
C ARG A 105 9.25 18.94 10.79
N TYR A 106 8.91 17.98 9.93
CA TYR A 106 7.53 17.68 9.56
C TYR A 106 6.64 17.35 10.76
N ASN A 107 7.13 16.52 11.69
CA ASN A 107 6.42 16.17 12.91
C ASN A 107 7.28 16.50 14.13
N GLU A 108 6.92 17.57 14.85
CA GLU A 108 7.63 18.02 16.05
C GLU A 108 7.53 17.02 17.21
N LYS A 109 6.39 16.31 17.33
CA LYS A 109 6.18 15.32 18.39
C LYS A 109 6.96 14.04 18.13
N GLN A 110 7.01 13.61 16.87
CA GLN A 110 7.71 12.41 16.42
C GLN A 110 8.77 12.80 15.38
N PRO A 111 9.94 13.32 15.79
CA PRO A 111 10.92 13.90 14.87
C PRO A 111 11.53 12.90 13.86
N TRP A 112 11.30 11.60 14.01
CA TRP A 112 11.71 10.60 13.01
C TRP A 112 10.69 10.42 11.86
N ILE A 113 9.51 11.03 11.96
CA ILE A 113 8.52 11.08 10.88
C ILE A 113 8.76 12.33 10.06
N LEU A 114 9.22 12.14 8.82
CA LEU A 114 9.70 13.21 7.94
C LEU A 114 8.67 13.61 6.88
N SER A 115 7.65 12.78 6.66
CA SER A 115 6.58 13.04 5.71
C SER A 115 5.30 12.25 6.06
N PRO A 116 4.16 12.52 5.39
CA PRO A 116 2.93 11.74 5.56
C PRO A 116 2.93 10.38 4.84
N GLY A 117 3.82 10.19 3.86
CA GLY A 117 3.81 9.04 2.95
C GLY A 117 4.93 8.03 3.23
N MET A 118 4.94 6.93 2.46
CA MET A 118 5.91 5.83 2.66
C MET A 118 7.37 6.30 2.64
N TYR A 119 7.67 7.38 1.92
CA TYR A 119 8.99 8.01 1.97
C TYR A 119 9.06 9.01 3.12
N GLY A 120 9.37 8.52 4.32
CA GLY A 120 9.57 9.34 5.52
C GLY A 120 8.61 9.07 6.67
N LYS A 121 7.52 8.33 6.45
CA LYS A 121 6.67 7.79 7.52
C LYS A 121 7.18 6.42 7.96
N TRP A 122 7.08 6.15 9.26
CA TRP A 122 7.28 4.80 9.79
C TRP A 122 5.97 4.01 9.75
N GLN A 123 5.97 2.91 8.99
CA GLN A 123 4.81 2.03 8.81
C GLN A 123 5.28 0.57 8.90
N PRO A 124 5.44 0.01 10.11
CA PRO A 124 6.12 -1.28 10.29
C PRO A 124 5.44 -2.45 9.58
N ALA A 125 4.12 -2.40 9.37
CA ALA A 125 3.43 -3.42 8.57
C ALA A 125 3.76 -3.35 7.06
N ALA A 126 4.23 -2.20 6.56
CA ALA A 126 4.76 -2.05 5.20
C ALA A 126 6.29 -2.24 5.16
N ALA A 127 7.02 -1.47 5.98
CA ALA A 127 8.46 -1.60 6.20
C ALA A 127 8.85 -1.02 7.58
N ALA A 128 9.59 -1.78 8.37
CA ALA A 128 10.01 -1.39 9.72
C ALA A 128 11.16 -0.35 9.80
N ALA A 129 11.73 0.09 8.68
CA ALA A 129 12.89 0.98 8.67
C ALA A 129 12.53 2.48 8.75
N LEU A 130 13.41 3.28 9.36
CA LEU A 130 13.30 4.74 9.45
C LEU A 130 14.15 5.42 8.38
N LEU A 131 13.54 6.29 7.58
CA LEU A 131 14.29 7.16 6.68
C LEU A 131 15.12 8.16 7.49
N ALA A 132 16.41 8.25 7.17
CA ALA A 132 17.33 9.16 7.84
C ALA A 132 16.98 10.63 7.55
N ARG A 133 17.19 11.49 8.54
CA ARG A 133 17.15 12.95 8.36
C ARG A 133 18.23 13.40 7.39
N LYS A 134 18.09 14.58 6.81
CA LYS A 134 19.10 15.13 5.91
C LYS A 134 20.45 15.25 6.61
N ASN A 135 20.46 15.84 7.80
CA ASN A 135 21.68 16.05 8.58
C ASN A 135 21.62 15.22 9.86
N ASN A 136 22.63 14.38 10.07
CA ASN A 136 22.74 13.51 11.24
C ASN A 136 24.07 13.77 11.96
N SER A 137 24.06 13.71 13.29
CA SER A 137 25.25 13.88 14.12
C SER A 137 25.95 12.55 14.43
N ASN A 138 25.30 11.42 14.15
CA ASN A 138 25.85 10.09 14.40
C ASN A 138 25.30 9.08 13.38
N ALA A 139 26.13 8.13 12.96
CA ALA A 139 25.74 7.02 12.08
C ALA A 139 24.54 6.20 12.61
N ARG A 140 24.37 6.05 13.93
CA ARG A 140 23.20 5.37 14.55
C ARG A 140 21.86 6.05 14.27
N GLN A 141 21.87 7.31 13.81
CA GLN A 141 20.64 8.01 13.41
C GLN A 141 20.22 7.65 11.97
N ILE A 142 21.11 6.99 11.21
CA ILE A 142 20.90 6.58 9.83
C ILE A 142 20.52 5.10 9.81
N ASP A 143 19.22 4.81 9.88
CA ASP A 143 18.72 3.46 9.68
C ASP A 143 18.62 3.14 8.17
N LEU A 144 17.97 4.01 7.42
CA LEU A 144 17.85 3.91 5.97
C LEU A 144 18.10 5.25 5.29
N SER A 145 19.16 5.36 4.49
CA SER A 145 19.37 6.53 3.64
C SER A 145 18.45 6.49 2.42
N THR A 146 18.32 7.61 1.70
CA THR A 146 17.57 7.65 0.43
C THR A 146 18.14 6.67 -0.59
N TYR A 147 19.47 6.63 -0.74
CA TYR A 147 20.13 5.69 -1.65
C TYR A 147 19.80 4.23 -1.33
N ASP A 148 19.77 3.89 -0.03
CA ASP A 148 19.46 2.53 0.43
C ASP A 148 17.95 2.24 0.36
N TRP A 149 17.10 3.22 0.65
CA TRP A 149 15.64 3.10 0.56
C TRP A 149 15.21 2.68 -0.86
N ILE A 150 15.89 3.21 -1.88
CA ILE A 150 15.61 2.91 -3.29
C ILE A 150 15.91 1.44 -3.64
N GLY A 151 17.08 0.94 -3.26
CA GLY A 151 17.64 -0.28 -3.87
C GLY A 151 18.10 -1.37 -2.93
N ALA A 152 18.10 -1.17 -1.60
CA ALA A 152 18.72 -2.09 -0.64
C ALA A 152 18.02 -3.44 -0.39
N GLY A 153 17.20 -3.88 -1.34
CA GLY A 153 16.62 -5.22 -1.37
C GLY A 153 17.52 -6.23 -2.08
N LYS A 154 17.12 -7.49 -1.99
CA LYS A 154 17.84 -8.64 -2.54
C LYS A 154 16.87 -9.65 -3.13
N ILE A 155 17.12 -10.01 -4.39
CA ILE A 155 16.38 -11.02 -5.14
C ILE A 155 17.34 -12.16 -5.48
N GLY A 156 16.93 -13.40 -5.21
CA GLY A 156 17.69 -14.60 -5.56
C GLY A 156 17.74 -14.85 -7.07
N THR A 157 18.53 -15.84 -7.46
CA THR A 157 18.68 -16.28 -8.86
C THR A 157 17.34 -16.78 -9.43
N LYS A 158 16.53 -17.47 -8.62
CA LYS A 158 15.20 -17.98 -8.99
C LYS A 158 14.04 -17.01 -8.72
N SER A 159 14.27 -15.70 -8.82
CA SER A 159 13.24 -14.65 -8.63
C SER A 159 12.68 -14.51 -7.23
N LYS A 160 13.13 -15.37 -6.30
CA LYS A 160 12.66 -15.36 -4.92
C LYS A 160 13.16 -14.12 -4.18
N ILE A 161 12.24 -13.33 -3.65
CA ILE A 161 12.56 -12.16 -2.82
C ILE A 161 13.18 -12.66 -1.50
N LYS A 162 14.42 -12.23 -1.22
CA LYS A 162 15.13 -12.52 0.04
C LYS A 162 14.94 -11.41 1.07
N SER A 163 14.87 -10.17 0.59
CA SER A 163 14.53 -8.99 1.39
C SER A 163 14.00 -7.92 0.43
N PRO A 164 12.81 -7.37 0.64
CA PRO A 164 12.31 -6.27 -0.17
C PRO A 164 13.09 -4.97 0.07
N ALA A 165 13.11 -4.08 -0.92
CA ALA A 165 13.48 -2.67 -0.73
C ALA A 165 12.21 -1.81 -0.71
N CYS A 166 12.20 -0.75 0.10
CA CYS A 166 11.06 0.15 0.19
C CYS A 166 10.72 0.82 -1.17
N GLY A 167 11.73 1.11 -1.98
CA GLY A 167 11.57 1.77 -3.29
C GLY A 167 11.13 0.89 -4.45
N TRP A 168 11.03 -0.43 -4.28
CA TRP A 168 10.68 -1.36 -5.37
C TRP A 168 9.31 -1.09 -5.99
N CYS A 169 8.31 -0.74 -5.17
CA CYS A 169 6.97 -0.45 -5.64
C CYS A 169 6.78 1.02 -6.11
N HIS A 170 7.78 1.89 -5.92
CA HIS A 170 7.69 3.29 -6.32
C HIS A 170 7.87 3.44 -7.83
N PRO A 171 7.01 4.19 -8.55
CA PRO A 171 7.05 4.31 -10.01
C PRO A 171 8.19 5.20 -10.56
N GLY A 172 9.20 5.54 -9.76
CA GLY A 172 10.19 6.57 -10.09
C GLY A 172 9.71 8.02 -9.89
N GLY A 173 10.56 9.00 -10.17
CA GLY A 173 10.30 10.42 -9.91
C GLY A 173 10.34 10.78 -8.42
N GLY A 174 9.99 12.01 -8.06
CA GLY A 174 9.96 12.48 -6.67
C GLY A 174 11.25 12.10 -5.90
N PRO A 175 11.17 11.37 -4.78
CA PRO A 175 12.34 11.02 -3.96
C PRO A 175 13.33 10.06 -4.64
N LEU A 176 12.92 9.40 -5.74
CA LEU A 176 13.79 8.52 -6.53
C LEU A 176 14.66 9.29 -7.53
N GLU A 177 14.31 10.54 -7.79
CA GLU A 177 15.00 11.42 -8.73
C GLU A 177 15.67 12.60 -8.03
N TYR A 178 15.06 13.10 -6.95
CA TYR A 178 15.45 14.32 -6.25
C TYR A 178 15.66 14.09 -4.76
N GLY A 179 16.60 14.84 -4.18
CA GLY A 179 16.95 14.78 -2.76
C GLY A 179 16.43 15.97 -1.96
N ARG A 180 16.94 16.13 -0.75
CA ARG A 180 16.63 17.28 0.12
C ARG A 180 17.71 18.35 0.04
N GLY A 181 17.29 19.59 0.21
CA GLY A 181 18.16 20.73 0.46
C GLY A 181 18.74 20.69 1.88
N VAL A 182 19.64 21.63 2.20
CA VAL A 182 20.31 21.71 3.51
C VAL A 182 19.34 21.93 4.67
N ASP A 183 18.16 22.49 4.40
CA ASP A 183 17.07 22.71 5.35
C ASP A 183 16.23 21.45 5.62
N GLY A 184 16.55 20.33 4.95
CA GLY A 184 15.84 19.06 5.05
C GLY A 184 14.49 19.03 4.33
N ARG A 185 14.18 20.02 3.49
CA ARG A 185 13.00 20.02 2.61
C ARG A 185 13.36 19.49 1.24
N ARG A 186 12.36 19.07 0.44
CA ARG A 186 12.58 18.64 -0.95
C ARG A 186 13.31 19.71 -1.76
N ASP A 187 14.27 19.30 -2.59
CA ASP A 187 14.98 20.16 -3.54
C ASP A 187 14.84 19.60 -4.96
N LEU A 188 14.13 20.33 -5.81
CA LEU A 188 13.92 19.96 -7.22
C LEU A 188 14.90 20.64 -8.17
N SER A 189 15.82 21.47 -7.67
CA SER A 189 16.80 22.21 -8.50
C SER A 189 17.86 21.30 -9.11
N ARG A 190 18.17 20.19 -8.44
CA ARG A 190 19.19 19.22 -8.83
C ARG A 190 18.71 17.82 -8.52
N ASN A 191 18.91 16.90 -9.46
CA ASN A 191 18.67 15.49 -9.20
C ASN A 191 19.77 14.91 -8.28
N HIS A 192 19.58 13.68 -7.79
CA HIS A 192 20.56 13.05 -6.89
C HIS A 192 21.97 12.95 -7.47
N LEU A 193 22.10 12.72 -8.79
CA LEU A 193 23.40 12.67 -9.47
C LEU A 193 24.16 14.01 -9.33
N GLN A 194 23.48 15.13 -9.57
CA GLN A 194 24.05 16.48 -9.49
C GLN A 194 24.29 16.93 -8.04
N ALA A 195 23.41 16.54 -7.13
CA ALA A 195 23.51 16.94 -5.73
C ALA A 195 24.57 16.12 -4.97
N GLU A 196 24.71 14.82 -5.26
CA GLU A 196 25.75 13.95 -4.69
C GLU A 196 27.16 14.46 -4.98
N SER A 197 27.42 14.96 -6.21
CA SER A 197 28.76 15.42 -6.59
C SER A 197 29.28 16.60 -5.75
N GLY A 198 28.37 17.39 -5.19
CA GLY A 198 28.70 18.51 -4.30
C GLY A 198 28.66 18.14 -2.82
N ASN A 199 28.19 16.95 -2.44
CA ASN A 199 28.06 16.58 -1.04
C ASN A 199 29.41 16.16 -0.44
N GLN A 200 29.77 16.75 0.70
CA GLN A 200 30.94 16.36 1.47
C GLN A 200 30.59 15.62 2.78
N SER A 201 29.34 15.73 3.25
CA SER A 201 28.91 15.15 4.54
C SER A 201 28.76 13.62 4.46
N PRO A 202 29.50 12.84 5.27
CA PRO A 202 29.39 11.38 5.32
C PRO A 202 28.12 10.91 6.06
N LEU A 203 27.45 11.79 6.80
CA LEU A 203 26.25 11.50 7.58
C LEU A 203 24.99 12.15 6.97
N ASP A 204 25.04 12.43 5.67
CA ASP A 204 23.89 12.94 4.91
C ASP A 204 22.88 11.82 4.69
N GLY A 205 21.62 12.01 5.10
CA GLY A 205 20.59 10.98 4.96
C GLY A 205 20.17 10.67 3.53
N ASP A 206 20.49 11.52 2.54
CA ASP A 206 20.28 11.19 1.13
C ASP A 206 21.48 10.48 0.52
N TYR A 207 22.69 10.90 0.91
CA TYR A 207 23.94 10.57 0.21
C TYR A 207 24.92 9.70 1.01
N SER A 208 24.44 9.03 2.05
CA SER A 208 25.13 7.96 2.77
C SER A 208 24.63 6.58 2.33
N SER A 209 25.36 5.53 2.66
CA SER A 209 24.88 4.15 2.50
C SER A 209 25.56 3.24 3.51
N ARG A 210 24.80 2.38 4.18
CA ARG A 210 25.37 1.37 5.08
C ARG A 210 25.95 0.16 4.34
N PHE A 211 25.73 0.06 3.03
CA PHE A 211 26.09 -1.10 2.20
C PHE A 211 27.30 -0.85 1.30
N THR A 212 27.72 0.40 1.13
CA THR A 212 28.90 0.73 0.33
C THR A 212 30.16 0.68 1.20
N PRO A 213 31.34 0.33 0.62
CA PRO A 213 32.56 0.15 1.40
C PRO A 213 33.01 1.41 2.15
N ASN A 214 32.69 2.60 1.64
CA ASN A 214 33.09 3.88 2.21
C ASN A 214 31.93 4.65 2.87
N GLY A 215 30.76 4.02 3.06
CA GLY A 215 29.63 4.64 3.73
C GLY A 215 28.87 5.69 2.91
N ARG A 216 29.19 5.87 1.62
CA ARG A 216 28.63 6.93 0.75
C ARG A 216 27.75 6.36 -0.35
N SER A 217 26.73 7.10 -0.77
CA SER A 217 25.92 6.75 -1.94
C SER A 217 26.76 6.73 -3.23
N ARG A 218 26.17 6.17 -4.30
CA ARG A 218 26.82 5.99 -5.61
C ARG A 218 25.89 6.37 -6.77
N PHE A 219 25.15 7.47 -6.63
CA PHE A 219 24.29 7.98 -7.70
C PHE A 219 25.07 8.33 -8.98
N ARG A 220 26.36 8.66 -8.89
CA ARG A 220 27.24 8.82 -10.07
C ARG A 220 27.30 7.57 -10.94
N GLU A 221 27.44 6.40 -10.33
CA GLU A 221 27.52 5.13 -11.03
C GLU A 221 26.12 4.54 -11.30
N SER A 222 25.21 4.64 -10.34
CA SER A 222 23.83 4.11 -10.41
C SER A 222 22.91 4.90 -11.34
N GLY A 223 23.09 6.23 -11.40
CA GLY A 223 22.11 7.18 -11.91
C GLY A 223 20.87 7.28 -11.02
N VAL A 224 19.83 7.94 -11.52
CA VAL A 224 18.57 8.18 -10.80
C VAL A 224 17.41 7.39 -11.44
N LEU A 225 16.29 7.31 -10.72
CA LEU A 225 15.06 6.68 -11.22
C LEU A 225 14.03 7.75 -11.58
N GLU A 226 13.99 8.09 -12.86
CA GLU A 226 12.93 8.90 -13.45
C GLU A 226 11.57 8.19 -13.34
N ALA A 227 10.48 8.96 -13.38
CA ALA A 227 9.12 8.46 -13.39
C ALA A 227 8.88 7.60 -14.62
N ASP A 228 8.73 6.30 -14.40
CA ASP A 228 8.57 5.32 -15.45
C ASP A 228 7.12 5.28 -15.92
N CYS A 229 6.82 5.98 -17.02
CA CYS A 229 5.46 6.01 -17.56
C CYS A 229 4.95 4.63 -17.97
N LEU A 230 5.84 3.72 -18.39
CA LEU A 230 5.46 2.40 -18.90
C LEU A 230 5.06 1.44 -17.77
N ILE A 231 5.44 1.72 -16.52
CA ILE A 231 5.01 0.93 -15.35
C ILE A 231 3.47 0.82 -15.27
N CYS A 232 2.76 1.89 -15.66
CA CYS A 232 1.30 1.95 -15.70
C CYS A 232 0.75 1.74 -17.12
N HIS A 233 1.40 2.32 -18.12
CA HIS A 233 0.85 2.40 -19.47
C HIS A 233 1.23 1.24 -20.40
N MET A 234 2.13 0.34 -19.99
CA MET A 234 2.51 -0.82 -20.80
C MET A 234 1.99 -2.12 -20.19
N PRO A 235 1.00 -2.79 -20.81
CA PRO A 235 0.61 -4.14 -20.41
C PRO A 235 1.80 -5.10 -20.50
N GLY A 236 1.95 -5.94 -19.48
CA GLY A 236 3.09 -6.87 -19.40
C GLY A 236 4.42 -6.22 -19.02
N TYR A 237 4.40 -5.01 -18.45
CA TYR A 237 5.56 -4.45 -17.76
C TYR A 237 6.11 -5.47 -16.76
N ARG A 238 7.43 -5.57 -16.65
CA ARG A 238 8.18 -6.60 -15.92
C ARG A 238 8.77 -6.01 -14.64
N MET A 239 7.93 -5.88 -13.61
CA MET A 239 8.36 -5.32 -12.32
C MET A 239 9.53 -6.09 -11.71
N GLU A 240 9.57 -7.42 -11.89
CA GLU A 240 10.68 -8.24 -11.39
C GLU A 240 12.01 -7.85 -12.03
N ASP A 241 12.06 -7.72 -13.36
CA ASP A 241 13.27 -7.33 -14.09
C ASP A 241 13.74 -5.94 -13.67
N ARG A 242 12.80 -5.00 -13.49
CA ARG A 242 13.08 -3.68 -12.92
C ARG A 242 13.70 -3.77 -11.53
N ASN A 243 13.10 -4.53 -10.62
CA ASN A 243 13.56 -4.63 -9.23
C ASN A 243 14.89 -5.38 -9.10
N ARG A 244 15.22 -6.27 -10.04
CA ARG A 244 16.58 -6.83 -10.17
C ARG A 244 17.60 -5.76 -10.50
N GLN A 245 17.28 -4.83 -11.40
CA GLN A 245 18.15 -3.67 -11.66
C GLN A 245 18.31 -2.78 -10.43
N LEU A 246 17.23 -2.56 -9.66
CA LEU A 246 17.33 -1.80 -8.40
C LEU A 246 18.24 -2.48 -7.38
N SER A 247 18.10 -3.80 -7.21
CA SER A 247 18.94 -4.61 -6.33
C SER A 247 20.41 -4.57 -6.75
N ALA A 248 20.67 -4.53 -8.06
CA ALA A 248 22.00 -4.39 -8.65
C ALA A 248 22.55 -2.94 -8.64
N ARG A 249 21.80 -1.98 -8.08
CA ARG A 249 22.10 -0.54 -8.07
C ARG A 249 22.17 0.09 -9.47
N ASN A 250 21.50 -0.50 -10.45
CA ASN A 250 21.40 -0.04 -11.84
C ASN A 250 20.19 0.90 -12.04
N TYR A 251 20.06 1.94 -11.23
CA TYR A 251 18.88 2.81 -11.17
C TYR A 251 18.49 3.40 -12.54
N ARG A 252 19.46 3.94 -13.30
CA ARG A 252 19.24 4.51 -14.64
C ARG A 252 18.69 3.51 -15.66
N TRP A 253 19.00 2.22 -15.50
CA TRP A 253 18.65 1.17 -16.47
C TRP A 253 17.35 0.43 -16.12
N ALA A 254 16.82 0.64 -14.92
CA ALA A 254 15.71 -0.14 -14.40
C ALA A 254 14.44 -0.02 -15.27
N ALA A 255 14.14 1.19 -15.75
CA ALA A 255 12.98 1.42 -16.61
C ALA A 255 13.10 0.64 -17.94
N THR A 256 14.30 0.60 -18.53
CA THR A 256 14.57 -0.17 -19.77
C THR A 256 14.32 -1.66 -19.58
N ALA A 257 14.81 -2.23 -18.47
CA ALA A 257 14.58 -3.63 -18.14
C ALA A 257 13.10 -3.90 -17.84
N GLY A 258 12.45 -3.04 -17.04
CA GLY A 258 11.05 -3.18 -16.66
C GLY A 258 10.10 -3.10 -17.84
N ALA A 259 10.34 -2.21 -18.80
CA ALA A 259 9.57 -2.17 -20.03
C ALA A 259 9.80 -3.39 -20.93
N GLY A 260 10.81 -4.22 -20.66
CA GLY A 260 11.17 -5.38 -21.46
C GLY A 260 11.65 -5.03 -22.87
N ILE A 261 12.11 -3.79 -23.09
CA ILE A 261 12.53 -3.28 -24.41
C ILE A 261 14.03 -3.51 -24.69
N GLY A 262 14.78 -3.91 -23.67
CA GLY A 262 16.18 -4.32 -23.80
C GLY A 262 16.67 -5.05 -22.56
N THR A 263 17.75 -5.81 -22.71
CA THR A 263 18.44 -6.50 -21.62
C THR A 263 19.64 -5.69 -21.14
N ILE A 264 19.90 -5.72 -19.83
CA ILE A 264 21.02 -4.99 -19.21
C ILE A 264 22.18 -5.95 -18.95
N SER A 265 23.37 -5.61 -19.43
CA SER A 265 24.62 -6.31 -19.15
C SER A 265 25.50 -5.47 -18.22
N GLY A 266 25.98 -6.08 -17.14
CA GLY A 266 26.75 -5.41 -16.09
C GLY A 266 25.89 -4.93 -14.92
N ALA A 267 26.55 -4.66 -13.80
CA ALA A 267 25.92 -4.22 -12.57
C ALA A 267 26.85 -3.28 -11.79
N VAL A 268 26.27 -2.29 -11.11
CA VAL A 268 26.99 -1.45 -10.16
C VAL A 268 27.32 -2.24 -8.89
N PHE A 269 26.43 -3.14 -8.47
CA PHE A 269 26.63 -4.04 -7.34
C PHE A 269 26.18 -5.47 -7.66
N THR A 270 26.98 -6.46 -7.27
CA THR A 270 26.67 -7.89 -7.43
C THR A 270 26.83 -8.62 -6.11
N TYR A 271 25.78 -9.31 -5.65
CA TYR A 271 25.86 -10.17 -4.47
C TYR A 271 26.75 -11.39 -4.72
N THR A 272 27.65 -11.70 -3.79
CA THR A 272 28.45 -12.94 -3.80
C THR A 272 27.58 -14.15 -3.49
N HIS A 273 26.59 -13.97 -2.60
CA HIS A 273 25.66 -15.02 -2.17
C HIS A 273 24.21 -14.62 -2.43
N PRO A 274 23.72 -14.65 -3.68
CA PRO A 274 22.37 -14.18 -4.02
C PRO A 274 21.25 -14.97 -3.31
N GLU A 275 21.50 -16.23 -2.94
CA GLU A 275 20.51 -17.06 -2.26
C GLU A 275 20.43 -16.86 -0.74
N ALA A 276 21.44 -16.24 -0.13
CA ALA A 276 21.50 -16.02 1.31
C ALA A 276 20.34 -15.12 1.77
N GLY A 277 19.59 -15.57 2.78
CA GLY A 277 18.54 -14.82 3.46
C GLY A 277 19.08 -13.90 4.58
N PRO A 278 18.23 -13.04 5.17
CA PRO A 278 18.65 -12.00 6.12
C PRO A 278 19.46 -12.49 7.33
N ASP A 279 19.19 -13.70 7.81
CA ASP A 279 19.88 -14.29 8.97
C ASP A 279 21.28 -14.85 8.66
N HIS A 280 21.63 -14.96 7.37
CA HIS A 280 22.91 -15.50 6.96
C HIS A 280 24.04 -14.46 7.17
N PRO A 281 25.19 -14.83 7.76
CA PRO A 281 26.26 -13.86 8.07
C PRO A 281 26.82 -13.14 6.84
N ARG A 282 26.78 -13.81 5.67
CA ARG A 282 27.20 -13.27 4.37
C ARG A 282 26.05 -12.72 3.53
N PHE A 283 24.97 -12.28 4.18
CA PHE A 283 23.78 -11.76 3.49
C PHE A 283 24.09 -10.55 2.61
N LEU A 284 24.98 -9.67 3.07
CA LEU A 284 25.32 -8.40 2.42
C LEU A 284 26.56 -8.47 1.51
N ASP A 285 27.28 -9.59 1.52
CA ASP A 285 28.52 -9.75 0.77
C ASP A 285 28.29 -9.57 -0.73
N GLY A 286 29.14 -8.77 -1.35
CA GLY A 286 29.11 -8.50 -2.78
C GLY A 286 30.26 -7.64 -3.25
N THR A 287 30.29 -7.41 -4.56
CA THR A 287 31.33 -6.63 -5.24
C THR A 287 30.71 -5.41 -5.90
N TRP A 288 31.37 -4.27 -5.72
CA TRP A 288 31.01 -3.00 -6.35
C TRP A 288 31.86 -2.77 -7.60
N ASN A 289 31.22 -2.35 -8.70
CA ASN A 289 31.91 -2.00 -9.93
C ASN A 289 31.69 -0.52 -10.26
N PHE A 290 32.76 0.26 -10.09
CA PHE A 290 32.74 1.71 -10.37
C PHE A 290 33.45 2.08 -11.67
N SER A 291 34.17 1.14 -12.27
CA SER A 291 35.01 1.41 -13.46
C SER A 291 34.25 1.21 -14.76
N LYS A 292 33.21 0.36 -14.77
CA LYS A 292 32.44 0.05 -15.98
C LYS A 292 30.94 0.21 -15.73
N ARG A 293 30.29 1.01 -16.58
CA ARG A 293 28.84 1.19 -16.56
C ARG A 293 28.11 0.01 -17.20
N PRO A 294 26.93 -0.38 -16.70
CA PRO A 294 26.02 -1.26 -17.41
C PRO A 294 25.66 -0.73 -18.80
N VAL A 295 25.37 -1.64 -19.72
CA VAL A 295 24.99 -1.33 -21.10
C VAL A 295 23.70 -2.05 -21.48
N VAL A 296 22.93 -1.43 -22.37
CA VAL A 296 21.70 -2.01 -22.92
C VAL A 296 21.99 -2.78 -24.20
N ALA A 297 21.33 -3.92 -24.38
CA ALA A 297 21.10 -4.53 -25.67
C ALA A 297 19.58 -4.52 -25.95
N TYR A 298 19.14 -3.63 -26.84
CA TYR A 298 17.73 -3.51 -27.21
C TYR A 298 17.30 -4.63 -28.16
N ASP A 299 16.04 -5.03 -28.05
CA ASP A 299 15.42 -6.04 -28.91
C ASP A 299 14.92 -5.44 -30.24
N TRP A 300 15.81 -4.79 -31.00
CA TRP A 300 15.45 -4.07 -32.24
C TRP A 300 14.77 -4.94 -33.29
N LYS A 301 15.00 -6.26 -33.25
CA LYS A 301 14.40 -7.22 -34.19
C LYS A 301 12.94 -7.54 -33.83
N ASN A 302 12.52 -7.31 -32.60
CA ASN A 302 11.16 -7.54 -32.16
C ASN A 302 10.23 -6.47 -32.71
N ARG A 303 9.58 -6.81 -33.83
CA ARG A 303 8.65 -5.94 -34.53
C ARG A 303 7.34 -5.70 -33.80
N ARG A 304 7.10 -6.31 -32.62
CA ARG A 304 6.00 -5.91 -31.75
C ARG A 304 6.37 -4.70 -30.88
N LEU A 305 7.66 -4.55 -30.56
CA LEU A 305 8.18 -3.46 -29.75
C LEU A 305 8.72 -2.30 -30.59
N PHE A 306 9.35 -2.58 -31.74
CA PHE A 306 10.05 -1.57 -32.52
C PHE A 306 9.67 -1.54 -33.99
N THR A 307 9.67 -0.34 -34.56
CA THR A 307 9.66 -0.11 -36.01
C THR A 307 11.04 -0.42 -36.63
N PRO A 308 11.15 -0.59 -37.96
CA PRO A 308 12.43 -0.83 -38.63
C PRO A 308 13.50 0.24 -38.36
N ASP A 309 13.09 1.50 -38.25
CA ASP A 309 13.93 2.66 -37.96
C ASP A 309 14.23 2.85 -36.45
N GLY A 310 13.70 1.99 -35.58
CA GLY A 310 14.05 1.96 -34.15
C GLY A 310 13.16 2.79 -33.22
N ARG A 311 11.97 3.22 -33.67
CA ARG A 311 10.97 3.83 -32.77
C ARG A 311 10.24 2.75 -32.01
N MET A 312 9.92 3.00 -30.74
CA MET A 312 9.07 2.13 -29.94
C MET A 312 7.63 2.22 -30.44
N ARG A 313 7.01 1.09 -30.80
CA ARG A 313 5.67 1.06 -31.37
C ARG A 313 4.63 1.59 -30.41
N GLY A 314 3.83 2.55 -30.85
CA GLY A 314 2.84 3.17 -29.97
C GLY A 314 1.73 2.20 -29.53
N GLY A 315 1.51 1.11 -30.27
CA GLY A 315 0.57 0.04 -29.88
C GLY A 315 0.86 -0.64 -28.54
N VAL A 316 2.09 -0.54 -28.02
CA VAL A 316 2.47 -1.09 -26.70
C VAL A 316 2.07 -0.16 -25.55
N ILE A 317 1.78 1.11 -25.84
CA ILE A 317 1.36 2.12 -24.84
C ILE A 317 -0.16 2.19 -24.85
N LYS A 318 -0.79 1.93 -23.70
CA LYS A 318 -2.24 1.97 -23.52
C LYS A 318 -2.65 3.22 -22.75
N LYS A 319 -3.64 3.93 -23.28
CA LYS A 319 -4.28 5.06 -22.60
C LYS A 319 -5.03 4.62 -21.34
N SER A 320 -5.76 3.50 -21.43
CA SER A 320 -6.44 2.88 -20.30
C SER A 320 -5.48 1.95 -19.57
N VAL A 321 -5.31 2.15 -18.27
CA VAL A 321 -4.45 1.33 -17.41
C VAL A 321 -5.24 0.09 -16.96
N GLY A 322 -4.67 -1.10 -17.17
CA GLY A 322 -5.24 -2.36 -16.70
C GLY A 322 -4.86 -2.64 -15.25
N SER A 323 -5.71 -3.38 -14.52
CA SER A 323 -5.47 -3.80 -13.14
C SER A 323 -4.16 -4.57 -12.97
N ASP A 324 -3.72 -5.31 -13.97
CA ASP A 324 -2.46 -6.08 -13.94
C ASP A 324 -1.26 -5.20 -13.62
N ASN A 325 -1.22 -3.97 -14.16
CA ASN A 325 -0.17 -3.00 -13.87
C ASN A 325 -0.18 -2.56 -12.40
N CYS A 326 -1.37 -2.35 -11.82
CA CYS A 326 -1.51 -1.99 -10.40
C CYS A 326 -1.14 -3.15 -9.47
N ARG A 327 -1.56 -4.37 -9.84
CA ARG A 327 -1.41 -5.59 -9.03
C ARG A 327 0.05 -6.02 -8.85
N GLN A 328 0.98 -5.60 -9.71
CA GLN A 328 2.41 -5.85 -9.54
C GLN A 328 3.00 -5.30 -8.23
N CYS A 329 2.35 -4.29 -7.64
CA CYS A 329 2.73 -3.73 -6.35
C CYS A 329 1.63 -3.92 -5.29
N HIS A 330 0.36 -3.76 -5.67
CA HIS A 330 -0.75 -3.74 -4.72
C HIS A 330 -1.28 -5.14 -4.34
N ALA A 331 -1.06 -6.18 -5.15
CA ALA A 331 -1.64 -7.49 -4.86
C ALA A 331 -1.02 -8.16 -3.62
N GLU A 332 0.31 -8.22 -3.54
CA GLU A 332 1.01 -8.76 -2.36
C GLU A 332 0.73 -7.90 -1.13
N ALA A 333 0.79 -6.56 -1.27
CA ALA A 333 0.54 -5.65 -0.17
C ALA A 333 -0.87 -5.80 0.42
N ASP A 334 -1.91 -5.92 -0.40
CA ASP A 334 -3.28 -6.09 0.09
C ASP A 334 -3.52 -7.50 0.66
N ALA A 335 -2.91 -8.53 0.06
CA ALA A 335 -2.95 -9.88 0.60
C ALA A 335 -2.29 -9.92 1.99
N LYS A 336 -1.09 -9.34 2.14
CA LYS A 336 -0.39 -9.18 3.42
C LYS A 336 -1.20 -8.36 4.42
N ASN A 337 -1.72 -7.20 4.02
CA ASN A 337 -2.32 -6.29 4.99
C ASN A 337 -3.74 -6.68 5.38
N THR A 338 -4.51 -7.30 4.50
CA THR A 338 -5.94 -7.55 4.72
C THR A 338 -6.40 -8.98 4.40
N GLY A 339 -5.58 -9.79 3.74
CA GLY A 339 -5.99 -11.10 3.22
C GLY A 339 -6.74 -11.04 1.89
N SER A 340 -6.83 -9.86 1.26
CA SER A 340 -7.59 -9.65 0.03
C SER A 340 -6.85 -10.19 -1.21
N ILE A 341 -7.60 -10.77 -2.15
CA ILE A 341 -7.10 -11.17 -3.48
C ILE A 341 -7.96 -10.51 -4.56
N HIS A 342 -7.29 -9.81 -5.49
CA HIS A 342 -7.90 -9.12 -6.63
C HIS A 342 -8.17 -10.07 -7.81
N ASP A 343 -9.09 -11.00 -7.62
CA ASP A 343 -9.48 -12.04 -8.58
C ASP A 343 -11.01 -12.18 -8.63
N ALA A 344 -11.56 -12.45 -9.81
CA ALA A 344 -13.00 -12.61 -10.04
C ALA A 344 -13.65 -13.70 -9.17
N ARG A 345 -12.88 -14.69 -8.67
CA ARG A 345 -13.37 -15.70 -7.73
C ARG A 345 -13.77 -15.11 -6.37
N PHE A 346 -13.12 -14.03 -5.96
CA PHE A 346 -13.21 -13.46 -4.61
C PHE A 346 -13.81 -12.06 -4.58
N ASP A 347 -13.93 -11.37 -5.72
CA ASP A 347 -14.47 -10.02 -5.79
C ASP A 347 -15.54 -9.88 -6.89
N ALA A 348 -16.73 -9.42 -6.49
CA ALA A 348 -17.87 -9.25 -7.38
C ALA A 348 -17.65 -8.19 -8.47
N HIS A 349 -16.86 -7.16 -8.19
CA HIS A 349 -16.55 -6.10 -9.15
C HIS A 349 -15.54 -6.60 -10.18
N ALA A 350 -14.50 -7.31 -9.74
CA ALA A 350 -13.57 -7.97 -10.65
C ALA A 350 -14.30 -8.99 -11.56
N ALA A 351 -15.24 -9.76 -11.01
CA ALA A 351 -16.07 -10.69 -11.77
C ALA A 351 -16.99 -9.99 -12.79
N ALA A 352 -17.45 -8.77 -12.48
CA ALA A 352 -18.21 -7.92 -13.40
C ALA A 352 -17.34 -7.22 -14.45
N GLY A 353 -16.02 -7.46 -14.44
CA GLY A 353 -15.07 -6.91 -15.39
C GLY A 353 -14.57 -5.51 -15.05
N LEU A 354 -14.77 -5.02 -13.81
CA LEU A 354 -14.18 -3.75 -13.35
C LEU A 354 -12.66 -3.86 -13.24
N GLN A 355 -12.00 -2.75 -13.52
CA GLN A 355 -10.57 -2.52 -13.34
C GLN A 355 -10.35 -1.55 -12.18
N CYS A 356 -9.15 -1.53 -11.60
CA CYS A 356 -8.81 -0.65 -10.48
C CYS A 356 -9.19 0.82 -10.78
N THR A 357 -8.95 1.28 -12.02
CA THR A 357 -9.20 2.66 -12.44
C THR A 357 -10.66 3.05 -12.60
N ASP A 358 -11.61 2.10 -12.59
CA ASP A 358 -13.03 2.46 -12.63
C ASP A 358 -13.50 3.04 -11.28
N CYS A 359 -12.86 2.63 -10.19
CA CYS A 359 -13.04 3.20 -8.85
C CYS A 359 -11.95 4.25 -8.55
N HIS A 360 -10.69 3.92 -8.84
CA HIS A 360 -9.50 4.76 -8.63
C HIS A 360 -9.12 5.54 -9.90
N GLY A 361 -10.02 6.38 -10.39
CA GLY A 361 -9.78 7.22 -11.56
C GLY A 361 -8.77 8.36 -11.30
N LEU A 362 -8.47 9.18 -12.31
CA LEU A 362 -7.68 10.39 -12.11
C LEU A 362 -8.56 11.54 -11.59
N VAL A 363 -8.14 12.16 -10.48
CA VAL A 363 -8.77 13.33 -9.88
C VAL A 363 -8.61 14.55 -10.78
N GLY A 364 -9.72 15.24 -11.02
CA GLY A 364 -9.77 16.47 -11.80
C GLY A 364 -11.10 16.62 -12.53
N ARG A 365 -11.52 17.86 -12.77
CA ARG A 365 -12.75 18.20 -13.49
C ARG A 365 -12.54 18.18 -15.01
N ASN A 366 -11.35 18.56 -15.45
CA ASN A 366 -10.96 18.65 -16.87
C ASN A 366 -9.67 17.85 -17.17
N ALA A 367 -9.28 17.79 -18.43
CA ALA A 367 -8.09 17.04 -18.87
C ALA A 367 -6.78 17.58 -18.29
N ALA A 368 -6.64 18.92 -18.18
CA ALA A 368 -5.44 19.56 -17.65
C ALA A 368 -5.20 19.21 -16.17
N GLU A 369 -6.27 19.19 -15.36
CA GLU A 369 -6.19 18.78 -13.96
C GLU A 369 -5.82 17.30 -13.80
N ARG A 370 -6.42 16.42 -14.62
CA ARG A 370 -6.13 14.98 -14.60
C ARG A 370 -4.71 14.65 -15.03
N LEU A 371 -4.08 15.51 -15.83
CA LEU A 371 -2.68 15.36 -16.25
C LEU A 371 -1.71 15.33 -15.07
N ARG A 372 -2.08 15.83 -13.89
CA ARG A 372 -1.29 15.73 -12.66
C ARG A 372 -1.14 14.31 -12.11
N HIS A 373 -1.85 13.33 -12.68
CA HIS A 373 -1.79 11.92 -12.25
C HIS A 373 -2.10 11.72 -10.75
N GLN A 374 -3.01 12.53 -10.22
CA GLN A 374 -3.57 12.27 -8.90
C GLN A 374 -4.58 11.14 -9.04
N ILE A 375 -4.16 9.92 -8.76
CA ILE A 375 -5.04 8.74 -8.70
C ILE A 375 -5.99 8.95 -7.51
N ALA A 376 -7.27 8.63 -7.67
CA ALA A 376 -8.26 8.85 -6.63
C ALA A 376 -8.00 7.96 -5.42
N LYS A 377 -7.96 8.56 -4.24
CA LYS A 377 -7.67 7.89 -2.97
C LYS A 377 -8.96 7.68 -2.17
N GLY A 378 -9.09 6.50 -1.58
CA GLY A 378 -10.15 6.20 -0.62
C GLY A 378 -9.90 6.82 0.76
N TRP A 379 -10.92 6.76 1.60
CA TRP A 379 -10.81 7.04 3.02
C TRP A 379 -10.05 5.89 3.67
N SER A 380 -8.88 6.17 4.25
CA SER A 380 -8.11 5.12 4.94
C SER A 380 -7.50 5.68 6.21
N PRO A 381 -7.80 5.10 7.38
CA PRO A 381 -7.21 5.58 8.63
C PRO A 381 -5.70 5.34 8.68
N HIS A 382 -5.21 4.26 8.07
CA HIS A 382 -3.80 3.91 8.07
C HIS A 382 -3.00 4.57 6.93
N ASN A 383 -3.53 4.58 5.71
CA ASN A 383 -2.81 5.04 4.52
C ASN A 383 -2.94 6.56 4.37
N THR A 384 -2.07 7.30 5.05
CA THR A 384 -2.16 8.76 5.17
C THR A 384 -1.28 9.55 4.21
N VAL A 385 -0.94 8.99 3.04
CA VAL A 385 0.01 9.60 2.10
C VAL A 385 -0.42 10.99 1.65
N ARG A 386 -1.74 11.23 1.53
CA ARG A 386 -2.39 12.49 1.15
C ARG A 386 -3.83 12.52 1.68
N ASP A 387 -4.00 12.82 2.97
CA ASP A 387 -5.32 12.88 3.62
C ASP A 387 -6.22 13.97 3.04
N ASP A 388 -5.63 15.01 2.43
CA ASP A 388 -6.36 16.07 1.73
C ASP A 388 -7.03 15.57 0.43
N LEU A 389 -6.62 14.40 -0.08
CA LEU A 389 -7.23 13.75 -1.25
C LEU A 389 -8.21 12.64 -0.88
N ASP A 390 -8.51 12.42 0.41
CA ASP A 390 -9.42 11.36 0.84
C ASP A 390 -10.82 11.52 0.23
N GLY A 391 -11.26 10.49 -0.47
CA GLY A 391 -12.55 10.45 -1.16
C GLY A 391 -12.63 11.37 -2.38
N ALA A 392 -11.55 12.06 -2.75
CA ALA A 392 -11.54 12.94 -3.91
C ALA A 392 -11.53 12.09 -5.20
N GLY A 393 -12.62 12.18 -5.97
CA GLY A 393 -12.74 11.53 -7.28
C GLY A 393 -12.91 10.00 -7.26
N MET A 394 -12.82 9.35 -6.09
CA MET A 394 -13.00 7.91 -5.99
C MET A 394 -14.49 7.57 -6.10
N LYS A 395 -14.85 6.61 -6.96
CA LYS A 395 -16.23 6.12 -6.99
C LYS A 395 -16.48 5.23 -5.78
N THR A 396 -17.57 5.48 -5.07
CA THR A 396 -18.01 4.70 -3.91
C THR A 396 -19.17 3.77 -4.26
N CYS A 397 -19.52 2.88 -3.33
CA CYS A 397 -20.71 2.04 -3.40
C CYS A 397 -21.97 2.89 -3.70
N VAL A 398 -22.15 3.98 -2.95
CA VAL A 398 -23.29 4.90 -3.08
C VAL A 398 -23.27 5.57 -4.45
N THR A 399 -22.10 6.04 -4.90
CA THR A 399 -21.96 6.68 -6.20
C THR A 399 -22.41 5.78 -7.34
N CYS A 400 -22.03 4.50 -7.33
CA CYS A 400 -22.40 3.60 -8.43
C CYS A 400 -23.82 3.04 -8.30
N HIS A 401 -24.20 2.59 -7.10
CA HIS A 401 -25.43 1.83 -6.91
C HIS A 401 -26.67 2.68 -6.59
N ILE A 402 -26.49 3.90 -6.07
CA ILE A 402 -27.59 4.75 -5.60
C ILE A 402 -27.69 6.02 -6.44
N GLU A 403 -26.57 6.70 -6.65
CA GLU A 403 -26.53 8.01 -7.34
C GLU A 403 -26.48 7.91 -8.87
N GLY A 404 -26.36 6.69 -9.42
CA GLY A 404 -26.32 6.47 -10.88
C GLY A 404 -24.98 6.80 -11.55
N GLY A 405 -23.88 6.93 -10.78
CA GLY A 405 -22.54 7.21 -11.28
C GLY A 405 -21.80 6.02 -11.92
N TYR A 406 -22.48 4.88 -12.08
CA TYR A 406 -21.97 3.72 -12.80
C TYR A 406 -22.10 3.92 -14.32
N ALA A 407 -21.06 3.54 -15.04
CA ALA A 407 -21.10 3.40 -16.49
C ALA A 407 -20.20 2.24 -16.91
N ALA A 408 -20.68 1.41 -17.83
CA ALA A 408 -19.86 0.38 -18.45
C ALA A 408 -18.74 1.03 -19.27
N THR A 409 -17.49 0.76 -18.91
CA THR A 409 -16.31 1.33 -19.57
C THR A 409 -15.71 0.37 -20.61
N ARG A 410 -16.17 -0.89 -20.63
CA ARG A 410 -15.68 -1.96 -21.51
C ARG A 410 -16.82 -2.87 -21.97
N LYS A 411 -16.63 -3.52 -23.11
CA LYS A 411 -17.57 -4.51 -23.67
C LYS A 411 -17.73 -5.70 -22.69
N GLY A 412 -18.96 -6.16 -22.53
CA GLY A 412 -19.29 -7.31 -21.66
C GLY A 412 -19.54 -6.96 -20.19
N MET A 413 -19.32 -5.70 -19.78
CA MET A 413 -19.71 -5.24 -18.45
C MET A 413 -21.24 -5.11 -18.34
N PRO A 414 -21.81 -5.26 -17.13
CA PRO A 414 -23.23 -4.98 -16.90
C PRO A 414 -23.63 -3.58 -17.35
N GLY A 415 -24.84 -3.41 -17.89
CA GLY A 415 -25.34 -2.09 -18.32
C GLY A 415 -25.63 -1.13 -17.16
N THR A 416 -25.93 -1.66 -15.97
CA THR A 416 -26.25 -0.88 -14.77
C THR A 416 -25.66 -1.52 -13.51
N ALA A 417 -25.41 -0.69 -12.49
CA ALA A 417 -25.21 -1.15 -11.12
C ALA A 417 -26.56 -1.18 -10.40
N LYS A 418 -26.98 -2.35 -9.92
CA LYS A 418 -28.31 -2.50 -9.29
C LYS A 418 -28.39 -1.73 -7.97
N ASN A 419 -29.47 -0.97 -7.77
CA ASN A 419 -29.73 -0.29 -6.51
C ASN A 419 -30.18 -1.29 -5.43
N PRO A 420 -29.48 -1.38 -4.29
CA PRO A 420 -29.77 -2.38 -3.27
C PRO A 420 -30.92 -2.00 -2.32
N ALA A 421 -31.51 -0.80 -2.43
CA ALA A 421 -32.47 -0.28 -1.45
C ALA A 421 -33.63 -1.23 -1.14
N ALA A 422 -34.26 -1.82 -2.17
CA ALA A 422 -35.36 -2.77 -1.98
C ALA A 422 -34.90 -4.05 -1.26
N ALA A 423 -33.76 -4.60 -1.67
CA ALA A 423 -33.19 -5.80 -1.04
C ALA A 423 -32.77 -5.52 0.42
N HIS A 424 -32.19 -4.35 0.71
CA HIS A 424 -31.88 -3.94 2.07
C HIS A 424 -33.14 -3.75 2.92
N ALA A 425 -34.19 -3.12 2.39
CA ALA A 425 -35.45 -2.94 3.11
C ALA A 425 -36.12 -4.30 3.44
N GLU A 426 -36.05 -5.26 2.52
CA GLU A 426 -36.56 -6.62 2.73
C GLU A 426 -35.72 -7.38 3.77
N LYS A 427 -34.40 -7.48 3.56
CA LYS A 427 -33.52 -8.30 4.40
C LYS A 427 -33.25 -7.67 5.77
N LEU A 428 -33.28 -6.35 5.87
CA LEU A 428 -33.04 -5.61 7.12
C LEU A 428 -34.34 -4.96 7.62
N ARG A 429 -35.50 -5.62 7.43
CA ARG A 429 -36.79 -5.12 7.93
C ARG A 429 -36.72 -4.88 9.45
N GLY A 430 -36.92 -3.63 9.88
CA GLY A 430 -36.77 -3.20 11.28
C GLY A 430 -35.33 -2.97 11.74
N ALA A 431 -34.35 -3.18 10.87
CA ALA A 431 -32.91 -3.08 11.15
C ALA A 431 -32.17 -2.21 10.11
N ALA A 432 -32.88 -1.45 9.27
CA ALA A 432 -32.29 -0.64 8.20
C ALA A 432 -31.31 0.43 8.73
N PHE A 433 -31.39 0.81 10.01
CA PHE A 433 -30.44 1.74 10.62
C PHE A 433 -28.99 1.24 10.56
N HIS A 434 -28.76 -0.07 10.41
CA HIS A 434 -27.43 -0.65 10.22
C HIS A 434 -26.70 -0.07 9.00
N THR A 435 -27.40 0.38 7.96
CA THR A 435 -26.75 1.01 6.80
C THR A 435 -26.12 2.36 7.11
N PHE A 436 -26.39 2.93 8.30
CA PHE A 436 -25.75 4.16 8.78
C PHE A 436 -24.54 3.87 9.69
N ILE A 437 -24.58 2.77 10.46
CA ILE A 437 -23.58 2.44 11.50
C ILE A 437 -22.62 1.31 11.11
N VAL A 438 -22.92 0.53 10.08
CA VAL A 438 -22.02 -0.48 9.49
C VAL A 438 -21.72 -0.05 8.06
N GLU A 439 -20.44 -0.02 7.69
CA GLU A 439 -20.10 0.30 6.30
C GLU A 439 -20.44 -0.86 5.36
N CYS A 440 -20.57 -0.58 4.06
CA CYS A 440 -20.97 -1.59 3.08
C CYS A 440 -20.03 -2.82 3.11
N ALA A 441 -18.71 -2.59 3.18
CA ALA A 441 -17.73 -3.68 3.30
C ALA A 441 -17.95 -4.51 4.58
N GLY A 442 -18.44 -3.91 5.66
CA GLY A 442 -18.75 -4.59 6.92
C GLY A 442 -19.73 -5.76 6.75
N CYS A 443 -20.69 -5.66 5.81
CA CYS A 443 -21.62 -6.74 5.50
C CYS A 443 -21.22 -7.56 4.27
N HIS A 444 -20.40 -7.00 3.37
CA HIS A 444 -20.12 -7.56 2.07
C HIS A 444 -18.71 -8.16 1.90
N ALA A 445 -17.74 -7.81 2.76
CA ALA A 445 -16.36 -8.35 2.78
C ALA A 445 -16.19 -9.38 3.91
N VAL A 446 -17.07 -10.38 3.94
CA VAL A 446 -17.27 -11.28 5.09
C VAL A 446 -16.15 -12.28 5.36
N SER A 447 -15.27 -12.54 4.38
CA SER A 447 -14.21 -13.53 4.50
C SER A 447 -13.04 -13.21 3.59
N GLN A 448 -11.82 -13.49 4.05
CA GLN A 448 -10.57 -13.21 3.37
C GLN A 448 -9.94 -14.50 2.84
N PRO A 449 -9.59 -14.55 1.54
CA PRO A 449 -9.08 -15.76 0.90
C PRO A 449 -7.57 -16.01 1.10
N ALA A 450 -6.75 -14.97 1.31
CA ALA A 450 -5.31 -15.12 1.52
C ALA A 450 -4.95 -15.21 3.00
N LYS A 451 -3.74 -15.71 3.31
CA LYS A 451 -3.28 -15.90 4.70
C LYS A 451 -3.26 -14.60 5.52
N GLY A 452 -2.77 -13.51 4.94
CA GLY A 452 -2.67 -12.18 5.57
C GLY A 452 -1.79 -12.13 6.82
N MET A 453 -1.38 -10.94 7.24
CA MET A 453 -0.55 -10.70 8.43
C MET A 453 -1.43 -10.28 9.60
N TYR A 454 -1.21 -10.89 10.75
CA TYR A 454 -1.87 -10.54 12.00
C TYR A 454 -0.89 -10.01 13.06
N LEU A 455 0.23 -10.71 13.25
CA LEU A 455 1.26 -10.31 14.21
C LEU A 455 2.55 -9.98 13.47
N LEU A 456 3.34 -9.07 14.02
CA LEU A 456 4.69 -8.75 13.54
C LEU A 456 5.64 -8.62 14.73
N ASP A 457 6.49 -9.64 14.89
CA ASP A 457 7.56 -9.68 15.88
C ASP A 457 8.82 -9.08 15.29
N MET A 458 9.25 -7.96 15.85
CA MET A 458 10.49 -7.26 15.49
C MET A 458 11.54 -7.33 16.62
N SER A 459 11.25 -8.09 17.67
CA SER A 459 12.03 -8.08 18.91
C SER A 459 13.40 -8.71 18.77
N ALA A 460 13.59 -9.63 17.81
CA ALA A 460 14.87 -10.28 17.54
C ALA A 460 15.70 -9.57 16.44
N GLY A 461 15.25 -8.40 15.96
CA GLY A 461 15.95 -7.63 14.92
C GLY A 461 15.71 -8.11 13.49
N SER A 462 14.63 -8.82 13.25
CA SER A 462 14.09 -9.18 11.93
C SER A 462 12.57 -9.00 11.91
N GLU A 463 11.97 -8.80 10.75
CA GLU A 463 10.50 -8.74 10.60
C GLU A 463 9.94 -10.16 10.53
N THR A 464 9.53 -10.72 11.67
CA THR A 464 8.91 -12.04 11.73
C THR A 464 7.40 -11.91 11.86
N GLY A 465 6.66 -12.13 10.77
CA GLY A 465 5.21 -12.00 10.81
C GLY A 465 4.48 -13.34 10.94
N TYR A 466 3.29 -13.29 11.53
CA TYR A 466 2.42 -14.44 11.74
C TYR A 466 1.10 -14.25 11.02
N THR A 467 0.59 -15.32 10.42
CA THR A 467 -0.57 -15.24 9.53
C THR A 467 -1.89 -15.05 10.28
N ALA A 468 -2.88 -14.43 9.63
CA ALA A 468 -4.19 -14.19 10.21
C ALA A 468 -5.11 -15.42 10.17
N ASP A 469 -4.89 -16.35 9.23
CA ASP A 469 -5.68 -17.58 9.08
C ASP A 469 -5.35 -18.63 10.17
N ALA A 470 -4.06 -18.83 10.44
CA ALA A 470 -3.58 -19.99 11.19
C ALA A 470 -2.47 -19.68 12.21
N LEU A 471 -2.05 -18.42 12.34
CA LEU A 471 -0.92 -18.01 13.20
C LEU A 471 0.38 -18.74 12.86
N GLU A 472 0.58 -19.03 11.58
CA GLU A 472 1.83 -19.61 11.08
C GLU A 472 2.87 -18.50 10.94
N THR A 473 4.12 -18.77 11.32
CA THR A 473 5.22 -17.86 11.02
C THR A 473 5.49 -17.86 9.52
N VAL A 474 5.63 -16.68 8.95
CA VAL A 474 5.92 -16.49 7.53
C VAL A 474 7.39 -16.71 7.26
N LEU A 475 7.68 -17.55 6.27
CA LEU A 475 9.05 -17.86 5.87
C LEU A 475 9.52 -16.94 4.74
N TRP A 476 8.58 -16.52 3.87
CA TRP A 476 8.84 -15.64 2.74
C TRP A 476 7.70 -14.63 2.54
N PRO A 477 7.97 -13.40 2.10
CA PRO A 477 6.93 -12.39 1.89
C PRO A 477 5.73 -12.89 1.06
N ASP A 478 5.98 -13.65 -0.01
CA ASP A 478 4.94 -14.17 -0.90
C ASP A 478 3.97 -15.15 -0.21
N ASP A 479 4.33 -15.72 0.94
CA ASP A 479 3.47 -16.66 1.66
C ASP A 479 2.17 -15.99 2.12
N TYR A 480 2.18 -14.67 2.37
CA TYR A 480 0.96 -13.94 2.72
C TYR A 480 -0.11 -13.98 1.63
N ALA A 481 0.32 -14.05 0.37
CA ALA A 481 -0.55 -14.09 -0.80
C ALA A 481 -1.05 -15.50 -1.16
N ALA A 482 -0.51 -16.53 -0.51
CA ALA A 482 -1.03 -17.89 -0.64
C ALA A 482 -2.47 -17.97 -0.12
N LEU A 483 -3.25 -18.88 -0.71
CA LEU A 483 -4.60 -19.15 -0.24
C LEU A 483 -4.54 -19.73 1.19
N ALA A 484 -5.40 -19.22 2.05
CA ALA A 484 -5.67 -19.84 3.33
C ALA A 484 -6.33 -21.22 3.14
N ALA A 485 -6.11 -22.15 4.07
CA ALA A 485 -6.73 -23.48 4.01
C ALA A 485 -8.28 -23.40 3.99
N ALA A 486 -8.81 -22.41 4.71
CA ALA A 486 -10.20 -21.98 4.61
C ALA A 486 -10.26 -20.44 4.71
N PRO A 487 -11.20 -19.77 4.02
CA PRO A 487 -11.39 -18.33 4.18
C PRO A 487 -11.70 -17.97 5.64
N TRP A 488 -11.02 -16.95 6.16
CA TRP A 488 -11.19 -16.50 7.54
C TRP A 488 -12.00 -15.19 7.59
N LYS A 489 -12.80 -14.99 8.63
CA LYS A 489 -13.60 -13.76 8.80
C LYS A 489 -12.73 -12.62 9.33
N PRO A 490 -12.82 -11.37 8.84
CA PRO A 490 -12.09 -10.25 9.42
C PRO A 490 -12.56 -9.91 10.84
N TRP A 491 -11.79 -9.08 11.54
CA TRP A 491 -12.20 -8.44 12.80
C TRP A 491 -13.01 -7.19 12.49
N PHE A 492 -13.65 -6.60 13.50
CA PHE A 492 -14.42 -5.36 13.38
C PHE A 492 -13.89 -4.27 14.30
N VAL A 493 -13.84 -3.04 13.79
CA VAL A 493 -13.44 -1.85 14.53
C VAL A 493 -14.43 -0.72 14.25
N ARG A 494 -14.66 0.13 15.25
CA ARG A 494 -15.34 1.41 15.05
C ARG A 494 -14.31 2.44 14.59
N THR A 495 -14.48 2.97 13.39
CA THR A 495 -13.58 3.98 12.83
C THR A 495 -14.36 4.97 11.98
N ARG A 496 -13.82 6.18 11.84
CA ARG A 496 -14.41 7.21 10.97
C ARG A 496 -14.17 6.84 9.52
N THR A 497 -15.24 6.69 8.76
CA THR A 497 -15.16 6.36 7.32
C THR A 497 -16.09 7.26 6.51
N GLY A 498 -15.85 7.31 5.20
CA GLY A 498 -16.67 8.09 4.28
C GLY A 498 -16.51 9.60 4.41
N LYS A 499 -17.22 10.32 3.52
CA LYS A 499 -17.12 11.79 3.39
C LYS A 499 -17.67 12.54 4.60
N ASP A 500 -18.68 11.98 5.26
CA ASP A 500 -19.29 12.54 6.47
C ASP A 500 -18.46 12.28 7.73
N ARG A 501 -17.41 11.45 7.62
CA ARG A 501 -16.50 11.06 8.71
C ARG A 501 -17.25 10.52 9.93
N GLN A 502 -18.41 9.91 9.72
CA GLN A 502 -19.14 9.25 10.79
C GLN A 502 -18.42 7.96 11.19
N GLU A 503 -18.52 7.64 12.47
CA GLU A 503 -17.97 6.41 13.01
C GLU A 503 -18.86 5.23 12.63
N ARG A 504 -18.26 4.21 12.02
CA ARG A 504 -18.95 3.00 11.56
C ARG A 504 -18.15 1.76 11.93
N TYR A 505 -18.84 0.63 12.03
CA TYR A 505 -18.21 -0.68 12.05
C TYR A 505 -17.62 -0.99 10.68
N ALA A 506 -16.30 -1.19 10.66
CA ALA A 506 -15.51 -1.54 9.49
C ALA A 506 -14.82 -2.90 9.72
N PRO A 507 -14.80 -3.81 8.72
CA PRO A 507 -13.98 -4.99 8.80
C PRO A 507 -12.50 -4.59 8.66
N TYR A 508 -11.63 -5.20 9.44
CA TYR A 508 -10.20 -4.95 9.39
C TYR A 508 -9.39 -6.20 9.74
N ALA A 509 -8.13 -6.20 9.34
CA ALA A 509 -7.15 -7.17 9.79
C ALA A 509 -6.23 -6.49 10.83
N PRO A 510 -6.31 -6.86 12.12
CA PRO A 510 -5.49 -6.23 13.14
C PRO A 510 -4.01 -6.45 12.87
N LYS A 511 -3.18 -5.57 13.42
CA LYS A 511 -1.72 -5.68 13.41
C LYS A 511 -1.22 -5.49 14.83
N VAL A 512 -0.70 -6.55 15.41
CA VAL A 512 -0.11 -6.50 16.76
C VAL A 512 1.40 -6.58 16.62
N PHE A 513 2.10 -5.72 17.34
CA PHE A 513 3.55 -5.55 17.21
C PHE A 513 4.24 -5.72 18.56
N GLN A 514 5.46 -6.24 18.52
CA GLN A 514 6.43 -6.10 19.61
C GLN A 514 7.82 -5.67 19.08
N TRP A 515 8.45 -4.68 19.73
CA TRP A 515 9.64 -4.01 19.21
C TRP A 515 10.41 -3.18 20.25
N PHE A 516 11.63 -2.74 19.91
CA PHE A 516 12.49 -1.91 20.78
C PHE A 516 12.57 -0.47 20.30
N GLY A 517 12.55 0.47 21.24
CA GLY A 517 12.65 1.90 20.96
C GLY A 517 13.39 2.70 22.02
N GLU A 518 13.62 3.98 21.75
CA GLU A 518 14.09 4.98 22.70
C GLU A 518 12.91 5.86 23.12
N ARG A 519 12.64 5.95 24.43
CA ARG A 519 11.64 6.89 24.94
C ARG A 519 12.20 8.32 24.93
N THR A 520 11.51 9.21 24.23
CA THR A 520 11.87 10.63 24.14
C THR A 520 11.34 11.43 25.34
N ALA A 521 11.80 12.67 25.48
CA ALA A 521 11.40 13.56 26.58
C ALA A 521 9.89 13.87 26.61
N ASN A 522 9.22 13.85 25.46
CA ASN A 522 7.76 14.01 25.34
C ASN A 522 6.99 12.68 25.42
N ALA A 523 7.61 11.62 25.96
CA ALA A 523 7.05 10.27 26.13
C ALA A 523 6.68 9.51 24.84
N GLU A 524 7.00 10.04 23.66
CA GLU A 524 6.95 9.29 22.42
C GLU A 524 8.05 8.22 22.38
N ILE A 525 7.90 7.21 21.52
CA ILE A 525 8.85 6.11 21.42
C ILE A 525 9.39 6.04 20.01
N ARG A 526 10.68 6.36 19.85
CA ARG A 526 11.40 6.27 18.57
C ARG A 526 11.85 4.82 18.35
N PRO A 527 11.50 4.16 17.24
CA PRO A 527 12.00 2.81 16.93
C PRO A 527 13.52 2.76 16.82
N ILE A 528 14.11 1.70 17.36
CA ILE A 528 15.51 1.35 17.10
C ILE A 528 15.55 0.49 15.84
N GLY A 529 16.46 0.80 14.91
CA GLY A 529 16.60 0.07 13.66
C GLY A 529 16.86 -1.41 13.90
N LEU A 530 16.18 -2.28 13.15
CA LEU A 530 16.23 -3.74 13.37
C LEU A 530 17.64 -4.31 13.29
N HIS A 531 18.49 -3.69 12.49
CA HIS A 531 19.89 -4.07 12.34
C HIS A 531 20.71 -3.84 13.64
N ASP A 532 20.35 -2.85 14.47
CA ASP A 532 20.91 -2.66 15.82
C ASP A 532 20.36 -3.65 16.83
N VAL A 533 19.06 -3.93 16.76
CA VAL A 533 18.41 -4.96 17.59
C VAL A 533 19.05 -6.33 17.33
N SER A 534 19.27 -6.69 16.07
CA SER A 534 19.93 -7.94 15.67
C SER A 534 21.36 -8.05 16.20
N ARG A 535 22.10 -6.93 16.24
CA ARG A 535 23.43 -6.90 16.88
C ARG A 535 23.34 -7.11 18.39
N ALA A 536 22.41 -6.45 19.07
CA ALA A 536 22.20 -6.65 20.50
C ALA A 536 21.84 -8.11 20.83
N VAL A 537 21.02 -8.78 20.00
CA VAL A 537 20.74 -10.22 20.15
C VAL A 537 22.03 -11.04 20.08
N LYS A 538 22.96 -10.72 19.17
CA LYS A 538 24.25 -11.41 19.06
C LYS A 538 25.14 -11.14 20.27
N ASP A 539 25.18 -9.90 20.74
CA ASP A 539 26.00 -9.47 21.88
C ASP A 539 25.63 -10.23 23.18
N ILE A 540 24.36 -10.60 23.37
CA ILE A 540 23.89 -11.35 24.54
C ILE A 540 23.92 -12.88 24.36
N GLY A 541 24.40 -13.38 23.22
CA GLY A 541 24.47 -14.82 22.92
C GLY A 541 23.15 -15.43 22.41
N GLY A 542 22.20 -14.60 21.98
CA GLY A 542 20.87 -15.01 21.51
C GLY A 542 19.75 -14.73 22.52
N VAL A 543 18.53 -15.02 22.08
CA VAL A 543 17.28 -14.87 22.87
C VAL A 543 16.51 -16.18 22.87
N THR A 544 15.43 -16.25 23.65
CA THR A 544 14.46 -17.36 23.59
C THR A 544 14.11 -17.73 22.15
N LYS A 545 14.06 -19.03 21.86
CA LYS A 545 13.65 -19.58 20.56
C LYS A 545 12.35 -20.34 20.74
N LEU A 546 11.28 -19.85 20.13
CA LEU A 546 9.96 -20.46 20.16
C LEU A 546 9.87 -21.55 19.08
N ASN A 547 9.16 -22.64 19.38
CA ASN A 547 8.79 -23.62 18.37
C ASN A 547 7.46 -23.18 17.75
N VAL A 548 7.50 -22.67 16.53
CA VAL A 548 6.33 -22.16 15.81
C VAL A 548 6.11 -22.95 14.53
N LYS A 549 4.87 -23.00 14.04
CA LYS A 549 4.57 -23.61 12.75
C LYS A 549 4.85 -22.61 11.64
N GLY A 550 5.68 -23.01 10.67
CA GLY A 550 5.88 -22.26 9.44
C GLY A 550 4.73 -22.46 8.47
N THR A 551 4.59 -21.54 7.52
CA THR A 551 3.65 -21.63 6.38
C THR A 551 3.86 -22.86 5.49
N ASP A 552 4.99 -23.56 5.62
CA ASP A 552 5.28 -24.84 4.98
C ASP A 552 4.90 -26.06 5.84
N GLY A 553 4.24 -25.84 6.99
CA GLY A 553 3.83 -26.86 7.95
C GLY A 553 4.94 -27.36 8.89
N ARG A 554 6.20 -26.99 8.65
CA ARG A 554 7.33 -27.43 9.48
C ARG A 554 7.38 -26.63 10.78
N THR A 555 7.91 -27.25 11.82
CA THR A 555 8.23 -26.52 13.06
C THR A 555 9.55 -25.76 12.86
N VAL A 556 9.52 -24.45 13.08
CA VAL A 556 10.67 -23.56 12.99
C VAL A 556 11.03 -23.05 14.38
N LYS A 557 12.34 -22.98 14.67
CA LYS A 557 12.86 -22.35 15.89
C LYS A 557 13.02 -20.86 15.65
N GLN A 558 12.04 -20.08 16.10
CA GLN A 558 11.96 -18.65 15.85
C GLN A 558 12.51 -17.86 17.06
N PRO A 559 13.60 -17.09 16.91
CA PRO A 559 14.05 -16.16 17.94
C PRO A 559 12.98 -15.11 18.25
N SER A 560 12.70 -14.88 19.53
CA SER A 560 11.72 -13.90 20.01
C SER A 560 12.04 -13.48 21.44
N VAL A 561 11.91 -12.18 21.76
CA VAL A 561 12.10 -11.66 23.12
C VAL A 561 10.78 -11.80 23.87
N VAL A 562 10.66 -12.86 24.67
CA VAL A 562 9.42 -13.15 25.39
C VAL A 562 9.57 -13.32 26.90
N SER A 563 10.77 -13.65 27.39
CA SER A 563 11.01 -13.75 28.84
C SER A 563 11.39 -12.39 29.44
N ASP A 564 11.14 -12.20 30.75
CA ASP A 564 11.59 -10.97 31.43
C ASP A 564 13.11 -10.82 31.37
N ASP A 565 13.83 -11.95 31.37
CA ASP A 565 15.29 -11.97 31.25
C ASP A 565 15.77 -11.56 29.86
N ASP A 566 15.13 -12.02 28.78
CA ASP A 566 15.44 -11.56 27.41
C ASP A 566 15.25 -10.04 27.31
N ILE A 567 14.12 -9.52 27.80
CA ILE A 567 13.81 -8.09 27.74
C ILE A 567 14.87 -7.29 28.49
N ARG A 568 15.19 -7.70 29.72
CA ARG A 568 16.20 -7.03 30.55
C ARG A 568 17.57 -7.04 29.87
N LYS A 569 18.04 -8.19 29.39
CA LYS A 569 19.32 -8.33 28.69
C LYS A 569 19.38 -7.49 27.43
N MET A 570 18.32 -7.47 26.63
CA MET A 570 18.24 -6.68 25.40
C MET A 570 18.24 -5.17 25.68
N ILE A 571 17.47 -4.70 26.65
CA ILE A 571 17.48 -3.30 27.09
C ILE A 571 18.88 -2.89 27.55
N THR A 572 19.54 -3.72 28.36
CA THR A 572 20.92 -3.48 28.80
C THR A 572 21.88 -3.44 27.63
N ALA A 573 21.85 -4.42 26.73
CA ALA A 573 22.73 -4.49 25.57
C ALA A 573 22.57 -3.28 24.64
N LEU A 574 21.33 -2.90 24.30
CA LEU A 574 21.06 -1.70 23.51
C LEU A 574 21.54 -0.43 24.23
N THR A 575 21.38 -0.33 25.55
CA THR A 575 21.89 0.79 26.34
C THR A 575 23.42 0.86 26.28
N THR A 576 24.11 -0.26 26.42
CA THR A 576 25.58 -0.36 26.26
C THR A 576 26.05 0.06 24.87
N ARG A 577 25.23 -0.18 23.83
CA ARG A 577 25.48 0.27 22.45
C ARG A 577 25.25 1.77 22.23
N GLY A 578 24.80 2.48 23.27
CA GLY A 578 24.67 3.94 23.30
C GLY A 578 23.27 4.46 22.97
N PHE A 579 22.25 3.59 22.93
CA PHE A 579 20.85 4.02 22.89
C PHE A 579 20.41 4.51 24.26
N ARG A 580 19.52 5.51 24.30
CA ARG A 580 19.07 6.16 25.54
C ARG A 580 17.63 5.79 25.86
N ASN A 581 17.32 5.68 27.14
CA ASN A 581 15.96 5.41 27.64
C ASN A 581 15.30 4.24 26.89
N VAL A 582 16.05 3.14 26.71
CA VAL A 582 15.62 2.02 25.90
C VAL A 582 14.38 1.38 26.52
N VAL A 583 13.37 1.17 25.68
CA VAL A 583 12.11 0.52 26.03
C VAL A 583 11.87 -0.69 25.13
N TYR A 584 11.16 -1.66 25.68
CA TYR A 584 10.53 -2.73 24.92
C TYR A 584 9.02 -2.51 24.88
N VAL A 585 8.41 -2.55 23.70
CA VAL A 585 6.98 -2.33 23.50
C VAL A 585 6.33 -3.65 23.11
N SER A 586 5.36 -4.10 23.91
CA SER A 586 4.40 -5.18 23.64
C SER A 586 3.03 -4.68 24.12
N ASP A 587 2.20 -5.45 24.82
CA ASP A 587 1.00 -4.98 25.55
C ASP A 587 1.25 -3.73 26.41
N ARG A 588 2.44 -3.67 27.01
CA ARG A 588 2.92 -2.59 27.86
C ARG A 588 4.24 -2.05 27.33
N VAL A 589 4.71 -0.97 27.95
CA VAL A 589 6.05 -0.45 27.70
C VAL A 589 6.93 -0.84 28.87
N TYR A 590 7.95 -1.66 28.61
CA TYR A 590 8.86 -2.20 29.61
C TYR A 590 10.18 -1.42 29.61
N THR A 591 10.73 -1.20 30.80
CA THR A 591 12.03 -0.56 31.06
C THR A 591 12.80 -1.34 32.10
N VAL A 592 14.11 -1.08 32.23
CA VAL A 592 14.92 -1.59 33.33
C VAL A 592 15.19 -0.45 34.33
N ASP A 593 14.77 -0.62 35.58
CA ASP A 593 15.11 0.25 36.71
C ASP A 593 15.87 -0.54 37.77
N LYS A 594 17.05 -0.06 38.17
CA LYS A 594 17.95 -0.73 39.14
C LYS A 594 18.13 -2.23 38.86
N GLY A 595 18.26 -2.60 37.58
CA GLY A 595 18.44 -3.98 37.13
C GLY A 595 17.16 -4.84 37.12
N LYS A 596 16.01 -4.30 37.53
CA LYS A 596 14.71 -4.99 37.50
C LYS A 596 13.86 -4.51 36.34
N LEU A 597 13.07 -5.41 35.77
CA LEU A 597 12.09 -5.05 34.76
C LEU A 597 10.89 -4.37 35.42
N VAL A 598 10.51 -3.21 34.92
CA VAL A 598 9.29 -2.49 35.31
C VAL A 598 8.51 -2.13 34.04
N PHE A 599 7.23 -1.80 34.17
CA PHE A 599 6.38 -1.47 33.03
C PHE A 599 5.47 -0.27 33.30
N SER A 600 5.07 0.38 32.22
CA SER A 600 4.02 1.40 32.20
C SER A 600 2.92 1.03 31.20
N ASN A 601 1.79 1.73 31.25
CA ASN A 601 0.77 1.64 30.22
C ASN A 601 1.35 1.96 28.83
N ARG A 602 0.82 1.28 27.80
CA ARG A 602 1.14 1.52 26.40
C ARG A 602 0.28 2.69 25.88
N PRO A 603 0.88 3.79 25.39
CA PRO A 603 0.11 4.85 24.76
C PRO A 603 -0.47 4.39 23.43
N ALA A 604 -1.53 5.06 22.97
CA ALA A 604 -2.04 4.86 21.62
C ALA A 604 -0.97 5.30 20.59
N MET A 605 -0.73 4.45 19.60
CA MET A 605 0.35 4.63 18.63
C MET A 605 -0.21 4.95 17.26
N ALA A 606 0.28 6.04 16.64
CA ALA A 606 -0.23 6.51 15.35
C ALA A 606 -0.09 5.49 14.20
N HIS A 607 0.87 4.56 14.29
CA HIS A 607 1.13 3.52 13.29
C HIS A 607 0.26 2.25 13.48
N GLU A 608 -0.52 2.16 14.56
CA GLU A 608 -1.39 1.02 14.88
C GLU A 608 -2.85 1.25 14.44
N LYS A 609 -3.09 2.28 13.62
CA LYS A 609 -4.40 2.51 13.01
C LYS A 609 -4.83 1.31 12.16
N PRO A 610 -6.14 0.99 12.11
CA PRO A 610 -6.63 -0.22 11.48
C PRO A 610 -6.37 -0.25 9.97
N TYR A 611 -6.02 -1.43 9.46
CA TYR A 611 -6.05 -1.73 8.03
C TYR A 611 -7.43 -2.26 7.67
N THR A 612 -8.33 -1.36 7.27
CA THR A 612 -9.68 -1.71 6.86
C THR A 612 -9.68 -2.56 5.59
N VAL A 613 -10.66 -3.46 5.48
CA VAL A 613 -10.86 -4.32 4.32
C VAL A 613 -11.76 -3.59 3.33
N GLU A 614 -11.18 -3.10 2.24
CA GLU A 614 -11.88 -2.32 1.21
C GLU A 614 -12.11 -3.12 -0.10
N HIS A 615 -11.53 -4.31 -0.19
CA HIS A 615 -11.56 -5.20 -1.36
C HIS A 615 -12.10 -6.59 -1.00
N GLY A 616 -12.38 -7.43 -2.00
CA GLY A 616 -12.89 -8.78 -1.77
C GLY A 616 -14.38 -8.80 -1.49
N ILE A 617 -15.14 -7.98 -2.21
CA ILE A 617 -16.59 -7.84 -2.03
C ILE A 617 -17.28 -9.11 -2.51
N ALA A 618 -17.94 -9.82 -1.59
CA ALA A 618 -18.58 -11.09 -1.86
C ALA A 618 -19.75 -10.94 -2.84
N PRO A 619 -19.84 -11.79 -3.88
CA PRO A 619 -21.00 -11.81 -4.75
C PRO A 619 -22.26 -12.19 -3.97
N VAL A 620 -23.30 -11.34 -4.04
CA VAL A 620 -24.58 -11.56 -3.33
C VAL A 620 -25.22 -12.91 -3.69
N ALA A 621 -25.00 -13.40 -4.92
CA ALA A 621 -25.46 -14.71 -5.38
C ALA A 621 -24.93 -15.89 -4.53
N LYS A 622 -23.78 -15.73 -3.86
CA LYS A 622 -23.22 -16.75 -2.95
C LYS A 622 -23.96 -16.83 -1.61
N ARG A 623 -24.83 -15.87 -1.28
CA ARG A 623 -25.58 -15.82 -0.01
C ARG A 623 -24.70 -15.95 1.23
N THR A 624 -23.53 -15.32 1.22
CA THR A 624 -22.57 -15.32 2.35
C THR A 624 -22.53 -13.99 3.11
N THR A 625 -23.12 -12.92 2.56
CA THR A 625 -23.15 -11.59 3.19
C THR A 625 -23.93 -11.62 4.50
N TYR A 626 -23.58 -10.77 5.47
CA TYR A 626 -24.35 -10.66 6.70
C TYR A 626 -25.78 -10.21 6.43
N GLY A 627 -26.75 -10.80 7.14
CA GLY A 627 -28.17 -10.47 6.99
C GLY A 627 -28.85 -11.10 5.78
N ASN A 628 -28.17 -11.93 4.97
CA ASN A 628 -28.73 -12.43 3.71
C ASN A 628 -30.05 -13.23 3.86
N LYS A 629 -30.27 -13.85 5.03
CA LYS A 629 -31.48 -14.64 5.33
C LYS A 629 -32.68 -13.79 5.81
N GLY A 630 -32.51 -12.49 6.03
CA GLY A 630 -33.58 -11.64 6.58
C GLY A 630 -33.79 -11.83 8.09
N LYS A 631 -34.71 -11.08 8.70
CA LYS A 631 -35.08 -11.24 10.12
C LYS A 631 -35.89 -12.54 10.32
N PRO A 632 -35.61 -13.37 11.35
CA PRO A 632 -34.56 -13.21 12.38
C PRO A 632 -33.20 -13.84 12.03
N ASP A 633 -33.16 -14.87 11.17
CA ASP A 633 -31.96 -15.70 10.95
C ASP A 633 -30.72 -14.93 10.50
N GLY A 634 -30.90 -13.86 9.72
CA GLY A 634 -29.84 -12.97 9.25
C GLY A 634 -29.28 -12.08 10.35
N CYS A 635 -30.12 -11.66 11.32
CA CYS A 635 -29.68 -10.88 12.48
C CYS A 635 -28.72 -11.70 13.34
N MET A 636 -28.98 -13.00 13.48
CA MET A 636 -28.13 -13.91 14.25
C MET A 636 -26.71 -14.08 13.67
N ASN A 637 -26.44 -13.60 12.45
CA ASN A 637 -25.06 -13.60 11.94
C ASN A 637 -24.14 -12.66 12.75
N CYS A 638 -24.71 -11.64 13.39
CA CYS A 638 -23.99 -10.68 14.21
C CYS A 638 -24.43 -10.70 15.68
N HIS A 639 -25.67 -11.10 15.97
CA HIS A 639 -26.28 -10.99 17.29
C HIS A 639 -26.41 -12.32 18.06
N ALA A 640 -25.91 -13.44 17.50
CA ALA A 640 -25.73 -14.65 18.31
C ALA A 640 -24.66 -14.42 19.38
N ASP A 641 -24.81 -15.04 20.55
CA ASP A 641 -23.87 -14.89 21.67
C ASP A 641 -22.43 -15.30 21.30
N ASP A 642 -22.26 -16.16 20.30
CA ASP A 642 -20.98 -16.62 19.77
C ASP A 642 -20.60 -15.98 18.42
N ALA A 643 -21.37 -14.98 17.95
CA ALA A 643 -21.16 -14.38 16.64
C ALA A 643 -19.80 -13.66 16.56
N SER A 644 -18.96 -14.13 15.64
CA SER A 644 -17.63 -13.58 15.38
C SER A 644 -17.60 -12.07 15.09
N PHE A 645 -18.74 -11.47 14.72
CA PHE A 645 -18.86 -10.02 14.56
C PHE A 645 -18.54 -9.24 15.85
N PHE A 646 -18.80 -9.80 17.03
CA PHE A 646 -18.47 -9.18 18.32
C PHE A 646 -17.49 -10.01 19.14
N THR A 647 -17.59 -11.34 19.07
CA THR A 647 -16.88 -12.24 19.98
C THR A 647 -15.51 -12.70 19.49
N LYS A 648 -15.15 -12.41 18.23
CA LYS A 648 -13.86 -12.86 17.69
C LYS A 648 -12.72 -12.34 18.57
N LEU A 649 -11.93 -13.26 19.10
CA LEU A 649 -10.82 -12.93 19.98
C LEU A 649 -9.75 -12.16 19.22
N ARG A 650 -9.20 -11.12 19.87
CA ARG A 650 -8.03 -10.39 19.41
C ARG A 650 -6.95 -10.42 20.48
N ILE A 651 -5.77 -10.89 20.09
CA ILE A 651 -4.52 -10.80 20.85
C ILE A 651 -4.25 -9.34 21.24
N ARG A 652 -4.04 -9.12 22.53
CA ARG A 652 -3.66 -7.85 23.16
C ARG A 652 -2.25 -7.92 23.70
N ASN A 653 -1.86 -9.07 24.22
CA ASN A 653 -0.52 -9.34 24.72
C ASN A 653 0.20 -10.35 23.82
N MET A 654 0.90 -9.82 22.81
CA MET A 654 1.66 -10.64 21.86
C MET A 654 2.76 -11.44 22.55
N ARG A 655 3.49 -10.81 23.48
CA ARG A 655 4.53 -11.48 24.28
C ARG A 655 3.97 -12.67 25.05
N GLY A 656 2.90 -12.48 25.81
CA GLY A 656 2.27 -13.54 26.59
C GLY A 656 1.67 -14.63 25.70
N PHE A 657 1.00 -14.24 24.61
CA PHE A 657 0.46 -15.18 23.63
C PHE A 657 1.56 -16.08 23.05
N LEU A 658 2.64 -15.50 22.53
CA LEU A 658 3.73 -16.25 21.90
C LEU A 658 4.43 -17.20 22.89
N LYS A 659 4.48 -16.82 24.16
CA LYS A 659 5.16 -17.59 25.21
C LYS A 659 4.29 -18.71 25.79
N ASP A 660 3.05 -18.40 26.13
CA ASP A 660 2.23 -19.22 27.03
C ASP A 660 1.01 -19.85 26.32
N ASP A 661 0.55 -19.29 25.21
CA ASP A 661 -0.71 -19.70 24.56
C ASP A 661 -0.56 -20.23 23.13
N TYR A 662 0.52 -19.88 22.42
CA TYR A 662 0.71 -20.24 21.02
C TYR A 662 0.53 -21.75 20.77
N PRO A 663 -0.22 -22.16 19.73
CA PRO A 663 -0.94 -21.33 18.75
C PRO A 663 -2.38 -20.96 19.14
N ALA A 664 -2.86 -21.33 20.33
CA ALA A 664 -4.24 -21.13 20.76
C ALA A 664 -4.50 -19.67 21.18
N VAL A 665 -5.47 -19.01 20.57
CA VAL A 665 -5.89 -17.66 20.98
C VAL A 665 -6.87 -17.79 22.14
N ARG A 666 -6.49 -17.34 23.33
CA ARG A 666 -7.31 -17.41 24.54
C ARG A 666 -6.96 -16.31 25.55
N GLU A 667 -7.82 -16.15 26.55
CA GLU A 667 -7.53 -15.31 27.71
C GLU A 667 -6.37 -15.88 28.55
N PRO A 668 -5.58 -15.03 29.22
CA PRO A 668 -5.74 -13.58 29.34
C PRO A 668 -5.05 -12.77 28.23
N ASN A 669 -4.35 -13.40 27.29
CA ASN A 669 -3.53 -12.70 26.30
C ASN A 669 -4.31 -12.23 25.06
N ALA A 670 -5.54 -12.71 24.90
CA ALA A 670 -6.51 -12.26 23.93
C ALA A 670 -7.86 -11.98 24.59
N GLN A 671 -8.68 -11.16 23.97
CA GLN A 671 -10.02 -10.81 24.46
C GLN A 671 -11.00 -10.63 23.29
N PRO A 672 -12.32 -10.78 23.51
CA PRO A 672 -13.33 -10.47 22.49
C PRO A 672 -13.18 -9.03 21.97
N GLN A 673 -13.22 -8.84 20.65
CA GLN A 673 -13.04 -7.51 20.04
C GLN A 673 -14.08 -6.47 20.51
N MET A 674 -15.27 -6.90 20.88
CA MET A 674 -16.32 -6.02 21.42
C MET A 674 -15.91 -5.26 22.68
N LEU A 675 -15.00 -5.82 23.50
CA LEU A 675 -14.51 -5.17 24.72
C LEU A 675 -13.75 -3.87 24.40
N ASP A 676 -13.14 -3.76 23.21
CA ASP A 676 -12.46 -2.53 22.79
C ASP A 676 -13.44 -1.39 22.52
N GLY A 677 -14.65 -1.75 22.11
CA GLY A 677 -15.75 -0.82 21.89
C GLY A 677 -16.54 -0.50 23.16
N GLY A 678 -16.11 -1.00 24.32
CA GLY A 678 -16.78 -0.81 25.61
C GLY A 678 -18.02 -1.68 25.82
N MET A 679 -18.23 -2.71 24.99
CA MET A 679 -19.34 -3.66 25.15
C MET A 679 -18.87 -4.88 25.93
N SER A 680 -19.63 -5.30 26.94
CA SER A 680 -19.36 -6.50 27.74
C SER A 680 -20.08 -7.75 27.24
N LEU A 681 -21.12 -7.60 26.42
CA LEU A 681 -21.96 -8.67 25.89
C LEU A 681 -22.34 -8.35 24.44
N VAL A 682 -22.71 -9.38 23.67
CA VAL A 682 -23.29 -9.21 22.35
C VAL A 682 -24.64 -8.50 22.48
N PRO A 683 -24.90 -7.40 21.75
CA PRO A 683 -26.20 -6.74 21.80
C PRO A 683 -27.31 -7.69 21.34
N SER A 684 -28.43 -7.75 22.06
CA SER A 684 -29.61 -8.49 21.60
C SER A 684 -30.07 -7.98 20.23
N PHE A 685 -30.64 -8.87 19.41
CA PHE A 685 -31.19 -8.50 18.11
C PHE A 685 -32.62 -7.91 18.20
N GLU A 686 -33.28 -8.07 19.35
CA GLU A 686 -34.69 -7.74 19.58
C GLU A 686 -34.98 -6.24 19.66
#